data_AF-A0A2D9YZA3-F1
#
_entry.id   AF-A0A2D9YZA3-F1
#
_cell.length_a   1.000
_cell.length_b   1.000
_cell.length_c   1.000
_cell.angle_alpha   90.00
_cell.angle_beta   90.00
_cell.angle_gamma   90.00
#
_symmetry.space_group_name_H-M   'P 1'
#
loop_
_entity.id
_entity.type
_entity.pdbx_description
1 polymer ?
#
loop_
_entity_poly.entity_id
_entity_poly.type
_entity_poly.pdbx_seq_one_letter_code
_entity_poly.pdbx_strand_id
1 'polypeptide(L)'
;MINRLMIFSKVMLFALTSSLFAVNVTLNVDMSNVTVSDDGVHVAGSFQGWDPAATPLTDDDGDGVYTVVVDMSGVTDETVYFKYINGNSWGNDEGVPDLACGGAGDFGNDRFLDVPDVDTILDAVCFGECIGCDESYVTFHVDMSQTELATEGVFLGGGQWHNNYQLMTLLPDEETLYMVKMALPLGDHYYKFNNGGNDGGYEDGDNLTNEGCGDGDNWGDRTISVGEEDSMTPPFCFSSCYSCGGPPATANVTFQADMSVLLSQGWDDNTHFMELRGGMNGWSAGDVFEQDLLDPNLYSFTKEITAVPNSMHEWKFKANPDENFNNNGWETAANRVFYFNGEDMVLEPEHPAILPIGPLANDVEVEIHVTWMEGTLNANNNEPFPMTPDTLVMNGSFLNCWCTWGNCMGSTCDEKVSPDVPRLTDADGDGIYVGTMSLPAGHGNVFTYKLGAYYPGVEDVAGENGSMDNEAGFGADKVFYIPTDASGTVALETVFGDNNPANPFLPRTITLNLDMTNHEVSDDGVHVAGSFQGWDPGSTELMDYDMDGIYTVEIEANAGDTIYYKFINGNSWGNDEGVTDPVCGGAGGFGNDRWLDVPDVDTVLDPVCFSECIACDESYVVFHVDMEETPVATEGVFLGGGPWHNNYQLMTLVPEEETIYMVKMALTEGEYYYKFNNGGNDGGYEDGGNLTDEGCGDGDNWGDRTIVVGEEDSMTPPFCFSSCYTCGGDPVEANVTFQADMTTLLSQGWDDNVHFMELRGGVNGWSAGDVFEQDLLDPNLYTFTKAITATPGSEHEWKYKANPDENFNNGGWETAANRVFEFTGEDMVLDAHQPVILPIGEL
;
A
#
# COMPACT_ATOMS: atom_id res chain seq x y z
N MET A 1 -67.39 -33.69 1.59
CA MET A 1 -67.55 -32.24 1.80
C MET A 1 -66.90 -31.88 3.12
N ILE A 2 -65.82 -31.09 3.05
CA ILE A 2 -65.51 -29.94 3.93
C ILE A 2 -65.23 -30.21 5.43
N ASN A 3 -64.01 -29.78 5.81
CA ASN A 3 -63.55 -29.19 7.07
C ASN A 3 -63.25 -30.02 8.35
N ARG A 4 -61.96 -29.89 8.71
CA ARG A 4 -61.36 -29.33 9.95
C ARG A 4 -61.61 -29.99 11.32
N LEU A 5 -60.44 -30.24 11.93
CA LEU A 5 -60.05 -30.00 13.34
C LEU A 5 -60.31 -31.09 14.40
N MET A 6 -59.18 -31.66 14.83
CA MET A 6 -58.63 -31.62 16.19
C MET A 6 -58.79 -32.82 17.15
N ILE A 7 -57.61 -33.20 17.67
CA ILE A 7 -57.28 -33.81 18.97
C ILE A 7 -57.29 -35.35 19.02
N PHE A 8 -56.09 -35.96 19.09
CA PHE A 8 -55.61 -36.55 20.35
C PHE A 8 -54.11 -36.89 20.30
N SER A 9 -53.41 -36.31 21.25
CA SER A 9 -52.07 -36.62 21.75
C SER A 9 -51.63 -38.08 21.60
N LYS A 10 -50.45 -38.28 21.01
CA LYS A 10 -49.48 -39.28 21.44
C LYS A 10 -48.07 -38.76 21.22
N VAL A 11 -47.40 -38.53 22.35
CA VAL A 11 -45.95 -38.49 22.52
C VAL A 11 -45.33 -39.57 21.63
N MET A 12 -44.61 -39.15 20.58
CA MET A 12 -43.67 -39.99 19.87
C MET A 12 -42.31 -39.36 20.06
N LEU A 13 -41.58 -39.97 21.00
CA LEU A 13 -40.16 -39.78 21.22
C LEU A 13 -39.45 -40.13 19.90
N PHE A 14 -39.16 -39.13 19.07
CA PHE A 14 -38.15 -39.28 18.03
C PHE A 14 -36.81 -39.23 18.76
N ALA A 15 -36.32 -40.41 19.13
CA ALA A 15 -34.89 -40.58 19.28
C ALA A 15 -34.30 -40.30 17.90
N LEU A 16 -33.73 -39.09 17.71
CA LEU A 16 -32.62 -38.97 16.78
C LEU A 16 -31.52 -39.84 17.37
N THR A 17 -31.46 -41.09 16.93
CA THR A 17 -30.18 -41.78 16.90
C THR A 17 -29.35 -41.03 15.87
N SER A 18 -28.48 -40.13 16.33
CA SER A 18 -27.31 -39.77 15.53
C SER A 18 -26.64 -41.10 15.19
N SER A 19 -26.64 -41.44 13.91
CA SER A 19 -25.76 -42.48 13.42
C SER A 19 -24.37 -41.91 13.56
N LEU A 20 -23.69 -42.20 14.67
CA LEU A 20 -22.25 -42.05 14.79
C LEU A 20 -21.65 -43.00 13.74
N PHE A 21 -21.41 -42.48 12.54
CA PHE A 21 -20.50 -43.13 11.62
C PHE A 21 -19.11 -42.96 12.25
N ALA A 22 -18.49 -44.07 12.62
CA ALA A 22 -17.08 -44.04 13.03
C ALA A 22 -16.26 -43.77 11.77
N VAL A 23 -15.56 -42.63 11.75
CA VAL A 23 -14.61 -42.27 10.69
C VAL A 23 -13.21 -42.47 11.24
N ASN A 24 -12.36 -43.14 10.48
CA ASN A 24 -10.94 -43.29 10.78
C ASN A 24 -10.10 -42.43 9.85
N VAL A 25 -9.14 -41.72 10.41
CA VAL A 25 -8.14 -40.97 9.64
C VAL A 25 -6.79 -41.66 9.80
N THR A 26 -6.14 -41.98 8.68
CA THR A 26 -4.77 -42.48 8.67
C THR A 26 -3.83 -41.30 8.49
N LEU A 27 -3.04 -41.00 9.53
CA LEU A 27 -2.02 -39.97 9.54
C LEU A 27 -0.67 -40.58 9.18
N ASN A 28 0.09 -39.92 8.30
CA ASN A 28 1.39 -40.35 7.82
C ASN A 28 2.40 -39.19 7.95
N VAL A 29 3.59 -39.47 8.49
CA VAL A 29 4.71 -38.50 8.55
C VAL A 29 6.01 -39.17 8.13
N ASP A 30 6.70 -38.56 7.17
CA ASP A 30 8.02 -38.98 6.73
C ASP A 30 9.09 -38.38 7.65
N MET A 31 9.87 -39.28 8.25
CA MET A 31 10.95 -38.94 9.18
C MET A 31 12.33 -39.09 8.55
N SER A 32 12.44 -39.32 7.24
CA SER A 32 13.69 -39.65 6.53
C SER A 32 14.78 -38.58 6.67
N ASN A 33 14.39 -37.31 6.83
CA ASN A 33 15.32 -36.19 6.96
C ASN A 33 15.73 -35.88 8.41
N VAL A 34 15.19 -36.59 9.40
CA VAL A 34 15.47 -36.38 10.82
C VAL A 34 15.94 -37.66 11.50
N THR A 35 16.72 -37.53 12.57
CA THR A 35 17.06 -38.68 13.41
C THR A 35 15.88 -38.97 14.34
N VAL A 36 15.22 -40.11 14.17
CA VAL A 36 14.11 -40.56 15.03
C VAL A 36 14.62 -40.85 16.44
N SER A 37 13.89 -40.34 17.44
CA SER A 37 14.13 -40.56 18.86
C SER A 37 14.05 -42.04 19.23
N ASP A 38 14.86 -42.47 20.21
CA ASP A 38 14.75 -43.82 20.80
C ASP A 38 13.36 -44.07 21.43
N ASP A 39 12.64 -43.00 21.77
CA ASP A 39 11.27 -43.04 22.30
C ASP A 39 10.19 -43.13 21.21
N GLY A 40 10.55 -43.14 19.93
CA GLY A 40 9.64 -43.26 18.78
C GLY A 40 8.97 -41.96 18.35
N VAL A 41 7.96 -42.06 17.48
CA VAL A 41 7.20 -40.92 16.92
C VAL A 41 5.76 -40.97 17.44
N HIS A 42 5.21 -39.83 17.86
CA HIS A 42 3.85 -39.72 18.38
C HIS A 42 3.09 -38.59 17.69
N VAL A 43 1.76 -38.58 17.85
CA VAL A 43 0.89 -37.46 17.49
C VAL A 43 0.10 -36.99 18.70
N ALA A 44 0.02 -35.68 18.88
CA ALA A 44 -0.84 -35.03 19.87
C ALA A 44 -1.75 -34.01 19.18
N GLY A 45 -3.06 -34.15 19.37
CA GLY A 45 -4.05 -33.18 18.91
C GLY A 45 -5.28 -33.04 19.79
N SER A 46 -6.20 -32.15 19.39
CA SER A 46 -7.45 -31.87 20.10
C SER A 46 -8.30 -33.14 20.34
N PHE A 47 -8.26 -34.09 19.40
CA PHE A 47 -8.99 -35.36 19.45
C PHE A 47 -8.60 -36.31 20.60
N GLN A 48 -7.46 -36.07 21.26
CA GLN A 48 -7.01 -36.89 22.40
C GLN A 48 -6.58 -36.07 23.63
N GLY A 49 -6.75 -34.74 23.60
CA GLY A 49 -6.47 -33.85 24.74
C GLY A 49 -5.01 -33.43 24.90
N TRP A 50 -4.27 -33.33 23.80
CA TRP A 50 -2.88 -32.86 23.75
C TRP A 50 -1.88 -33.63 24.64
N ASP A 51 -2.01 -34.95 24.78
CA ASP A 51 -1.00 -35.78 25.45
C ASP A 51 0.10 -36.23 24.46
N PRO A 52 1.36 -35.77 24.62
CA PRO A 52 2.45 -36.06 23.68
C PRO A 52 2.91 -37.51 23.64
N ALA A 53 2.45 -38.37 24.57
CA ALA A 53 2.81 -39.78 24.64
C ALA A 53 1.65 -40.72 24.31
N ALA A 54 0.44 -40.21 24.07
CA ALA A 54 -0.77 -41.04 24.00
C ALA A 54 -0.86 -41.90 22.74
N THR A 55 -0.46 -41.36 21.59
CA THR A 55 -0.72 -41.98 20.28
C THR A 55 0.58 -42.18 19.50
N PRO A 56 1.22 -43.36 19.59
CA PRO A 56 2.44 -43.67 18.82
C PRO A 56 2.12 -43.99 17.36
N LEU A 57 3.02 -43.60 16.46
CA LEU A 57 3.04 -43.99 15.06
C LEU A 57 4.07 -45.11 14.86
N THR A 58 3.86 -45.95 13.84
CA THR A 58 4.73 -47.09 13.52
C THR A 58 5.19 -47.06 12.07
N ASP A 59 6.44 -47.43 11.85
CA ASP A 59 7.05 -47.73 10.56
C ASP A 59 7.24 -49.26 10.45
N ASP A 60 6.16 -49.96 10.12
CA ASP A 60 6.11 -51.43 10.14
C ASP A 60 6.77 -52.07 8.90
N ASP A 61 6.88 -51.34 7.80
CA ASP A 61 7.50 -51.78 6.54
C ASP A 61 8.93 -51.25 6.33
N GLY A 62 9.37 -50.29 7.13
CA GLY A 62 10.75 -49.82 7.20
C GLY A 62 11.10 -48.86 6.07
N ASP A 63 10.13 -48.09 5.58
CA ASP A 63 10.31 -47.13 4.48
C ASP A 63 10.63 -45.71 4.99
N GLY A 64 10.57 -45.47 6.30
CA GLY A 64 10.83 -44.18 6.92
C GLY A 64 9.58 -43.33 7.17
N VAL A 65 8.41 -43.78 6.68
CA VAL A 65 7.11 -43.15 6.92
C VAL A 65 6.43 -43.80 8.13
N TYR A 66 6.11 -42.96 9.11
CA TYR A 66 5.44 -43.37 10.33
C TYR A 66 3.93 -43.18 10.17
N THR A 67 3.16 -44.22 10.46
CA THR A 67 1.70 -44.24 10.24
C THR A 67 0.92 -44.52 11.52
N VAL A 68 -0.25 -43.88 11.68
CA VAL A 68 -1.26 -44.25 12.69
C VAL A 68 -2.68 -44.07 12.17
N VAL A 69 -3.60 -44.91 12.65
CA VAL A 69 -5.04 -44.77 12.43
C VAL A 69 -5.68 -44.14 13.67
N VAL A 70 -6.26 -42.95 13.52
CA VAL A 70 -6.97 -42.23 14.58
C VAL A 70 -8.49 -42.40 14.39
N ASP A 71 -9.16 -42.85 15.44
CA ASP A 71 -10.63 -42.97 15.48
C ASP A 71 -11.26 -41.60 15.82
N MET A 72 -11.93 -41.00 14.84
CA MET A 72 -12.56 -39.68 14.97
C MET A 72 -14.02 -39.76 15.47
N SER A 73 -14.52 -40.95 15.82
CA SER A 73 -15.93 -41.15 16.23
C SER A 73 -16.37 -40.37 17.47
N GLY A 74 -15.41 -39.84 18.26
CA GLY A 74 -15.66 -39.02 19.45
C GLY A 74 -15.44 -37.52 19.26
N VAL A 75 -15.00 -37.07 18.09
CA VAL A 75 -14.70 -35.67 17.80
C VAL A 75 -15.99 -34.94 17.43
N THR A 76 -16.23 -33.78 18.04
CA THR A 76 -17.43 -32.95 17.80
C THR A 76 -17.13 -31.67 17.01
N ASP A 77 -15.85 -31.30 16.91
CA ASP A 77 -15.41 -30.11 16.21
C ASP A 77 -15.25 -30.42 14.71
N GLU A 78 -15.57 -29.46 13.85
CA GLU A 78 -15.46 -29.61 12.38
C GLU A 78 -13.99 -29.67 11.94
N THR A 79 -13.11 -28.96 12.66
CA THR A 79 -11.66 -28.94 12.42
C THR A 79 -10.92 -29.41 13.67
N VAL A 80 -9.94 -30.30 13.51
CA VAL A 80 -9.04 -30.73 14.58
C VAL A 80 -7.64 -30.17 14.36
N TYR A 81 -6.95 -29.92 15.46
CA TYR A 81 -5.57 -29.43 15.45
C TYR A 81 -4.65 -30.50 16.03
N PHE A 82 -3.45 -30.65 15.47
CA PHE A 82 -2.48 -31.65 15.92
C PHE A 82 -1.02 -31.31 15.59
N LYS A 83 -0.10 -32.05 16.21
CA LYS A 83 1.34 -32.03 15.96
C LYS A 83 1.90 -33.45 15.96
N TYR A 84 2.84 -33.74 15.06
CA TYR A 84 3.76 -34.85 15.19
C TYR A 84 4.88 -34.52 16.19
N ILE A 85 5.37 -35.53 16.88
CA ILE A 85 6.37 -35.40 17.95
C ILE A 85 7.46 -36.44 17.73
N ASN A 86 8.71 -35.99 17.63
CA ASN A 86 9.87 -36.86 17.57
C ASN A 86 10.33 -37.23 19.00
N GLY A 87 9.60 -38.16 19.61
CA GLY A 87 9.71 -38.58 21.00
C GLY A 87 8.34 -38.73 21.63
N ASN A 88 8.25 -38.65 22.96
CA ASN A 88 7.00 -38.79 23.72
C ASN A 88 6.78 -37.64 24.73
N SER A 89 7.41 -36.49 24.51
CA SER A 89 7.36 -35.32 25.39
C SER A 89 7.49 -34.03 24.58
N TRP A 90 6.91 -32.94 25.09
CA TRP A 90 7.02 -31.60 24.51
C TRP A 90 8.48 -31.09 24.47
N GLY A 91 8.80 -30.27 23.46
CA GLY A 91 10.13 -29.74 23.19
C GLY A 91 10.85 -30.41 22.01
N ASN A 92 10.28 -31.50 21.48
CA ASN A 92 10.67 -32.13 20.20
C ASN A 92 9.47 -32.27 19.25
N ASP A 93 8.39 -31.52 19.53
CA ASP A 93 7.24 -31.39 18.66
C ASP A 93 7.59 -30.55 17.43
N GLU A 94 6.90 -30.83 16.32
CA GLU A 94 7.12 -30.08 15.09
C GLU A 94 6.56 -28.65 15.17
N GLY A 95 7.19 -27.74 14.45
CA GLY A 95 6.65 -26.43 14.13
C GLY A 95 6.38 -26.35 12.64
N VAL A 96 5.11 -26.14 12.26
CA VAL A 96 4.71 -25.98 10.85
C VAL A 96 4.25 -24.52 10.64
N PRO A 97 5.15 -23.65 10.11
CA PRO A 97 4.83 -22.24 9.87
C PRO A 97 4.02 -22.02 8.58
N ASP A 98 3.99 -23.01 7.69
CA ASP A 98 3.26 -22.93 6.42
C ASP A 98 1.74 -22.99 6.65
N LEU A 99 1.05 -21.92 6.24
CA LEU A 99 -0.40 -21.75 6.38
C LEU A 99 -1.22 -22.77 5.58
N ALA A 100 -0.61 -23.49 4.62
CA ALA A 100 -1.30 -24.49 3.81
C ALA A 100 -1.81 -25.68 4.63
N CYS A 101 -1.12 -26.05 5.70
CA CYS A 101 -1.50 -27.16 6.56
C CYS A 101 -1.20 -26.94 8.05
N GLY A 102 -0.54 -25.84 8.41
CA GLY A 102 -0.26 -25.40 9.77
C GLY A 102 -0.51 -23.89 9.94
N GLY A 103 0.00 -23.27 11.00
CA GLY A 103 0.11 -21.81 11.06
C GLY A 103 -1.16 -20.95 11.26
N ALA A 104 -2.37 -21.50 11.11
CA ALA A 104 -3.62 -20.73 11.13
C ALA A 104 -4.26 -20.56 12.54
N GLY A 105 -4.66 -19.32 12.88
CA GLY A 105 -5.40 -18.97 14.11
C GLY A 105 -4.53 -18.70 15.36
N ASP A 106 -5.17 -18.52 16.52
CA ASP A 106 -4.52 -18.22 17.82
C ASP A 106 -3.56 -19.33 18.35
N PHE A 107 -3.25 -20.36 17.54
CA PHE A 107 -2.51 -21.57 17.92
C PHE A 107 -1.14 -21.73 17.24
N GLY A 108 -0.64 -20.72 16.51
CA GLY A 108 0.79 -20.61 16.18
C GLY A 108 1.28 -21.52 15.04
N ASN A 109 1.68 -22.77 15.33
CA ASN A 109 2.41 -23.70 14.42
C ASN A 109 1.77 -25.10 14.35
N ASP A 110 0.49 -25.24 14.71
CA ASP A 110 -0.22 -26.52 14.79
C ASP A 110 -0.79 -26.88 13.42
N ARG A 111 -0.75 -28.18 13.07
CA ARG A 111 -1.45 -28.67 11.89
C ARG A 111 -2.95 -28.63 12.11
N PHE A 112 -3.71 -28.41 11.05
CA PHE A 112 -5.17 -28.51 11.09
C PHE A 112 -5.69 -29.53 10.08
N LEU A 113 -6.85 -30.12 10.38
CA LEU A 113 -7.55 -31.05 9.52
C LEU A 113 -9.04 -30.87 9.70
N ASP A 114 -9.75 -30.57 8.61
CA ASP A 114 -11.20 -30.67 8.58
C ASP A 114 -11.59 -32.15 8.62
N VAL A 115 -12.40 -32.52 9.61
CA VAL A 115 -12.73 -33.91 9.89
C VAL A 115 -13.52 -34.48 8.71
N PRO A 116 -13.00 -35.51 8.01
CA PRO A 116 -13.66 -36.03 6.83
C PRO A 116 -14.91 -36.82 7.19
N ASP A 117 -15.87 -36.91 6.26
CA ASP A 117 -17.11 -37.69 6.41
C ASP A 117 -16.93 -39.20 6.14
N VAL A 118 -15.74 -39.62 5.68
CA VAL A 118 -15.40 -41.00 5.33
C VAL A 118 -13.97 -41.34 5.76
N ASP A 119 -13.68 -42.64 5.90
CA ASP A 119 -12.32 -43.11 6.18
C ASP A 119 -11.34 -42.54 5.14
N THR A 120 -10.34 -41.82 5.62
CA THR A 120 -9.41 -41.05 4.79
C THR A 120 -7.98 -41.41 5.14
N ILE A 121 -7.13 -41.53 4.12
CA ILE A 121 -5.69 -41.70 4.26
C ILE A 121 -5.06 -40.41 3.77
N LEU A 122 -4.32 -39.71 4.63
CA LEU A 122 -3.58 -38.51 4.25
C LEU A 122 -2.26 -38.90 3.59
N ASP A 123 -1.80 -38.09 2.64
CA ASP A 123 -0.47 -38.29 2.05
C ASP A 123 0.62 -38.08 3.11
N ALA A 124 1.78 -38.72 2.90
CA ALA A 124 2.91 -38.57 3.80
C ALA A 124 3.54 -37.19 3.63
N VAL A 125 3.75 -36.49 4.74
CA VAL A 125 4.38 -35.16 4.78
C VAL A 125 5.69 -35.23 5.55
N CYS A 126 6.67 -34.42 5.19
CA CYS A 126 7.92 -34.33 5.91
C CYS A 126 7.68 -33.75 7.32
N PHE A 127 8.38 -34.26 8.32
CA PHE A 127 8.29 -33.75 9.68
C PHE A 127 8.62 -32.25 9.73
N GLY A 128 7.67 -31.42 10.20
CA GLY A 128 7.79 -29.95 10.18
C GLY A 128 7.27 -29.25 8.92
N GLU A 129 6.92 -29.98 7.87
CA GLU A 129 6.53 -29.39 6.57
C GLU A 129 5.12 -29.81 6.13
N CYS A 130 4.57 -29.11 5.13
CA CYS A 130 3.28 -29.45 4.51
C CYS A 130 3.38 -30.36 3.29
N ILE A 131 4.59 -30.65 2.83
CA ILE A 131 4.90 -31.39 1.59
C ILE A 131 5.78 -32.61 1.87
N GLY A 132 5.98 -33.48 0.88
CA GLY A 132 6.87 -34.64 1.01
C GLY A 132 8.35 -34.27 1.22
N CYS A 133 9.14 -35.17 1.82
CA CYS A 133 10.58 -34.91 2.05
C CYS A 133 11.42 -34.87 0.75
N ASP A 134 10.85 -35.28 -0.37
CA ASP A 134 11.41 -35.23 -1.72
C ASP A 134 10.70 -34.21 -2.62
N GLU A 135 10.01 -33.24 -2.02
CA GLU A 135 9.33 -32.15 -2.71
C GLU A 135 9.87 -30.78 -2.26
N SER A 136 9.70 -29.77 -3.11
CA SER A 136 9.91 -28.37 -2.75
C SER A 136 8.87 -27.51 -3.46
N TYR A 137 8.58 -26.33 -2.94
CA TYR A 137 7.64 -25.43 -3.57
C TYR A 137 8.27 -24.70 -4.75
N VAL A 138 7.50 -24.61 -5.83
CA VAL A 138 7.80 -23.76 -6.97
C VAL A 138 6.65 -22.79 -7.17
N THR A 139 6.95 -21.49 -7.12
CA THR A 139 6.00 -20.44 -7.46
C THR A 139 6.17 -20.03 -8.91
N PHE A 140 5.17 -20.31 -9.74
CA PHE A 140 5.14 -19.95 -11.15
C PHE A 140 4.49 -18.59 -11.34
N HIS A 141 5.09 -17.75 -12.18
CA HIS A 141 4.60 -16.41 -12.51
C HIS A 141 4.43 -16.24 -14.02
N VAL A 142 3.31 -15.64 -14.41
CA VAL A 142 3.05 -15.23 -15.79
C VAL A 142 2.39 -13.85 -15.81
N ASP A 143 2.95 -12.97 -16.62
CA ASP A 143 2.45 -11.63 -16.89
C ASP A 143 1.58 -11.68 -18.16
N MET A 144 0.34 -11.22 -18.01
CA MET A 144 -0.68 -11.22 -19.05
C MET A 144 -0.88 -9.84 -19.70
N SER A 145 -0.07 -8.82 -19.38
CA SER A 145 -0.22 -7.43 -19.85
C SER A 145 -0.29 -7.28 -21.37
N GLN A 146 0.33 -8.20 -22.13
CA GLN A 146 0.31 -8.20 -23.60
C GLN A 146 -0.71 -9.15 -24.23
N THR A 147 -1.56 -9.81 -23.42
CA THR A 147 -2.52 -10.82 -23.88
C THR A 147 -3.90 -10.56 -23.31
N GLU A 148 -4.92 -10.51 -24.17
CA GLU A 148 -6.31 -10.43 -23.73
C GLU A 148 -6.68 -11.66 -22.87
N LEU A 149 -7.12 -11.41 -21.63
CA LEU A 149 -7.47 -12.45 -20.68
C LEU A 149 -8.75 -13.19 -21.09
N ALA A 150 -8.71 -14.53 -21.03
CA ALA A 150 -9.90 -15.34 -21.18
C ALA A 150 -10.77 -15.25 -19.92
N THR A 151 -12.09 -15.30 -20.10
CA THR A 151 -13.06 -15.21 -19.00
C THR A 151 -12.94 -16.32 -17.95
N GLU A 152 -12.35 -17.45 -18.33
CA GLU A 152 -12.13 -18.62 -17.49
C GLU A 152 -10.84 -18.50 -16.66
N GLY A 153 -9.99 -17.51 -16.94
CA GLY A 153 -8.77 -17.21 -16.18
C GLY A 153 -7.48 -17.80 -16.77
N VAL A 154 -6.40 -17.64 -16.01
CA VAL A 154 -5.04 -18.06 -16.35
C VAL A 154 -4.69 -19.32 -15.58
N PHE A 155 -4.01 -20.26 -16.22
CA PHE A 155 -3.72 -21.57 -15.65
C PHE A 155 -2.26 -21.98 -15.89
N LEU A 156 -1.69 -22.69 -14.93
CA LEU A 156 -0.54 -23.55 -15.17
C LEU A 156 -1.01 -24.85 -15.82
N GLY A 157 -0.36 -25.24 -16.91
CA GLY A 157 -0.62 -26.42 -17.71
C GLY A 157 0.66 -27.01 -18.28
N GLY A 158 0.55 -27.79 -19.36
CA GLY A 158 1.70 -28.46 -19.98
C GLY A 158 2.22 -29.62 -19.12
N GLY A 159 3.13 -30.43 -19.68
CA GLY A 159 3.72 -31.59 -18.99
C GLY A 159 2.72 -32.42 -18.18
N GLN A 160 2.93 -32.48 -16.86
CA GLN A 160 2.09 -33.25 -15.93
C GLN A 160 0.69 -32.65 -15.71
N TRP A 161 0.51 -31.36 -15.96
CA TRP A 161 -0.76 -30.65 -15.80
C TRP A 161 -1.59 -30.59 -17.07
N HIS A 162 -1.17 -31.24 -18.16
CA HIS A 162 -1.90 -31.21 -19.44
C HIS A 162 -3.38 -31.65 -19.32
N ASN A 163 -3.70 -32.57 -18.41
CA ASN A 163 -5.07 -33.02 -18.15
C ASN A 163 -5.65 -32.51 -16.82
N ASN A 164 -4.93 -31.62 -16.13
CA ASN A 164 -5.31 -31.10 -14.82
C ASN A 164 -4.74 -29.69 -14.64
N TYR A 165 -5.35 -28.71 -15.32
CA TYR A 165 -4.96 -27.30 -15.25
C TYR A 165 -5.04 -26.79 -13.80
N GLN A 166 -4.01 -26.06 -13.36
CA GLN A 166 -4.00 -25.41 -12.06
C GLN A 166 -4.33 -23.93 -12.25
N LEU A 167 -5.42 -23.47 -11.63
CA LEU A 167 -5.82 -22.07 -11.71
C LEU A 167 -4.74 -21.19 -11.05
N MET A 168 -4.35 -20.12 -11.72
CA MET A 168 -3.45 -19.10 -11.20
C MET A 168 -4.27 -17.93 -10.67
N THR A 169 -3.75 -17.26 -9.64
CA THR A 169 -4.40 -16.12 -9.00
C THR A 169 -3.63 -14.86 -9.33
N LEU A 170 -4.35 -13.76 -9.58
CA LEU A 170 -3.74 -12.44 -9.72
C LEU A 170 -3.01 -12.11 -8.41
N LEU A 171 -1.75 -11.68 -8.51
CA LEU A 171 -0.98 -11.27 -7.34
C LEU A 171 -1.66 -10.02 -6.72
N PRO A 172 -1.76 -9.91 -5.39
CA PRO A 172 -2.29 -8.70 -4.76
C PRO A 172 -1.53 -7.46 -5.22
N ASP A 173 -2.25 -6.35 -5.41
CA ASP A 173 -1.71 -5.05 -5.84
C ASP A 173 -1.12 -5.04 -7.28
N GLU A 174 -1.31 -6.11 -8.05
CA GLU A 174 -0.91 -6.20 -9.47
C GLU A 174 -2.15 -6.31 -10.38
N GLU A 175 -2.08 -5.72 -11.58
CA GLU A 175 -3.20 -5.80 -12.54
C GLU A 175 -3.10 -6.99 -13.51
N THR A 176 -1.88 -7.44 -13.80
CA THR A 176 -1.61 -8.36 -14.92
C THR A 176 -0.74 -9.56 -14.56
N LEU A 177 -0.17 -9.60 -13.35
CA LEU A 177 0.74 -10.65 -12.91
C LEU A 177 0.01 -11.77 -12.17
N TYR A 178 0.00 -12.97 -12.74
CA TYR A 178 -0.63 -14.15 -12.16
C TYR A 178 0.41 -15.09 -11.58
N MET A 179 0.08 -15.70 -10.44
CA MET A 179 0.92 -16.69 -9.77
C MET A 179 0.19 -17.96 -9.37
N VAL A 180 0.94 -19.06 -9.25
CA VAL A 180 0.51 -20.27 -8.54
C VAL A 180 1.69 -20.94 -7.85
N LYS A 181 1.49 -21.37 -6.60
CA LYS A 181 2.48 -22.11 -5.82
C LYS A 181 2.17 -23.61 -5.88
N MET A 182 3.13 -24.42 -6.33
CA MET A 182 2.97 -25.87 -6.47
C MET A 182 4.04 -26.61 -5.69
N ALA A 183 3.66 -27.67 -4.96
CA ALA A 183 4.62 -28.64 -4.44
C ALA A 183 5.02 -29.60 -5.56
N LEU A 184 6.33 -29.73 -5.80
CA LEU A 184 6.87 -30.57 -6.88
C LEU A 184 7.99 -31.48 -6.39
N PRO A 185 8.03 -32.75 -6.83
CA PRO A 185 9.16 -33.63 -6.58
C PRO A 185 10.48 -33.05 -7.10
N LEU A 186 11.61 -33.37 -6.47
CA LEU A 186 12.93 -32.95 -6.97
C LEU A 186 13.18 -33.49 -8.39
N GLY A 187 13.80 -32.68 -9.24
CA GLY A 187 14.14 -33.03 -10.63
C GLY A 187 13.49 -32.14 -11.69
N ASP A 188 13.55 -32.58 -12.94
CA ASP A 188 13.11 -31.78 -14.09
C ASP A 188 11.62 -32.00 -14.39
N HIS A 189 10.88 -30.90 -14.50
CA HIS A 189 9.45 -30.88 -14.84
C HIS A 189 9.18 -29.98 -16.04
N TYR A 190 8.16 -30.34 -16.81
CA TYR A 190 7.72 -29.57 -17.97
C TYR A 190 6.41 -28.85 -17.68
N TYR A 191 6.30 -27.60 -18.15
CA TYR A 191 5.14 -26.75 -17.91
C TYR A 191 4.91 -25.74 -19.03
N LYS A 192 3.70 -25.19 -19.08
CA LYS A 192 3.30 -24.03 -19.88
C LYS A 192 2.23 -23.24 -19.16
N PHE A 193 2.05 -21.99 -19.54
CA PHE A 193 0.86 -21.25 -19.18
C PHE A 193 -0.27 -21.51 -20.18
N ASN A 194 -1.50 -21.34 -19.72
CA ASN A 194 -2.71 -21.55 -20.50
C ASN A 194 -3.75 -20.48 -20.16
N ASN A 195 -4.24 -19.77 -21.17
CA ASN A 195 -5.27 -18.76 -21.06
C ASN A 195 -6.64 -19.37 -21.42
N GLY A 196 -7.47 -19.64 -20.43
CA GLY A 196 -8.83 -20.18 -20.60
C GLY A 196 -9.03 -21.67 -20.30
N GLY A 197 -8.01 -22.36 -19.77
CA GLY A 197 -8.11 -23.73 -19.24
C GLY A 197 -8.51 -24.80 -20.26
N ASN A 198 -8.08 -24.66 -21.52
CA ASN A 198 -8.45 -25.55 -22.62
C ASN A 198 -7.33 -25.75 -23.65
N ASP A 199 -7.47 -26.74 -24.55
CA ASP A 199 -6.46 -27.08 -25.57
C ASP A 199 -6.06 -25.91 -26.50
N GLY A 200 -6.94 -24.93 -26.69
CA GLY A 200 -6.68 -23.75 -27.52
C GLY A 200 -5.98 -22.62 -26.79
N GLY A 201 -5.92 -22.68 -25.46
CA GLY A 201 -5.40 -21.61 -24.60
C GLY A 201 -3.90 -21.70 -24.32
N TYR A 202 -3.18 -22.71 -24.81
CA TYR A 202 -1.76 -22.85 -24.53
C TYR A 202 -0.91 -21.75 -25.17
N GLU A 203 0.15 -21.35 -24.48
CA GLU A 203 1.25 -20.58 -25.06
C GLU A 203 1.79 -21.23 -26.36
N ASP A 204 2.25 -20.40 -27.29
CA ASP A 204 2.82 -20.86 -28.55
C ASP A 204 4.18 -21.55 -28.30
N GLY A 205 4.16 -22.88 -28.34
CA GLY A 205 5.36 -23.69 -28.13
C GLY A 205 6.45 -23.47 -29.19
N ASP A 206 6.08 -23.09 -30.43
CA ASP A 206 7.08 -22.75 -31.44
C ASP A 206 7.79 -21.45 -31.07
N ASN A 207 7.08 -20.47 -30.50
CA ASN A 207 7.70 -19.23 -30.03
C ASN A 207 8.69 -19.50 -28.88
N LEU A 208 8.24 -20.25 -27.86
CA LEU A 208 9.07 -20.61 -26.72
C LEU A 208 10.32 -21.39 -27.13
N THR A 209 10.18 -22.31 -28.09
CA THR A 209 11.32 -23.08 -28.63
C THR A 209 12.30 -22.18 -29.38
N ASN A 210 11.79 -21.24 -30.19
CA ASN A 210 12.63 -20.30 -30.94
C ASN A 210 13.38 -19.32 -30.03
N GLU A 211 12.75 -18.89 -28.95
CA GLU A 211 13.33 -18.01 -27.94
C GLU A 211 14.23 -18.76 -26.94
N GLY A 212 14.19 -20.09 -26.93
CA GLY A 212 15.18 -20.95 -26.28
C GLY A 212 14.80 -21.48 -24.90
N CYS A 213 13.60 -21.22 -24.41
CA CYS A 213 13.10 -21.77 -23.15
C CYS A 213 12.10 -22.93 -23.33
N GLY A 214 11.58 -23.13 -24.55
CA GLY A 214 10.71 -24.26 -24.90
C GLY A 214 11.49 -25.49 -25.38
N ASP A 215 11.09 -26.67 -24.91
CA ASP A 215 11.63 -27.95 -25.36
C ASP A 215 10.88 -28.45 -26.60
N GLY A 216 11.56 -28.47 -27.74
CA GLY A 216 11.00 -28.92 -29.01
C GLY A 216 10.59 -30.40 -29.06
N ASP A 217 11.10 -31.24 -28.16
CA ASP A 217 10.68 -32.65 -28.03
C ASP A 217 9.44 -32.81 -27.13
N ASN A 218 9.05 -31.76 -26.39
CA ASN A 218 7.92 -31.72 -25.47
C ASN A 218 6.94 -30.60 -25.84
N TRP A 219 6.55 -30.50 -27.12
CA TRP A 219 5.57 -29.52 -27.62
C TRP A 219 5.91 -28.05 -27.35
N GLY A 220 7.19 -27.73 -27.09
CA GLY A 220 7.64 -26.39 -26.71
C GLY A 220 7.34 -26.03 -25.26
N ASP A 221 7.10 -27.02 -24.40
CA ASP A 221 6.93 -26.81 -22.96
C ASP A 221 8.22 -26.28 -22.33
N ARG A 222 8.08 -25.36 -21.37
CA ARG A 222 9.18 -24.86 -20.55
C ARG A 222 9.65 -25.97 -19.62
N THR A 223 10.91 -25.89 -19.19
CA THR A 223 11.50 -26.84 -18.23
C THR A 223 11.91 -26.12 -16.95
N ILE A 224 11.61 -26.70 -15.80
CA ILE A 224 12.09 -26.27 -14.48
C ILE A 224 12.80 -27.43 -13.79
N SER A 225 13.98 -27.18 -13.22
CA SER A 225 14.70 -28.15 -12.38
C SER A 225 14.48 -27.80 -10.92
N VAL A 226 13.72 -28.62 -10.20
CA VAL A 226 13.39 -28.43 -8.78
C VAL A 226 14.51 -29.01 -7.92
N GLY A 227 15.12 -28.15 -7.10
CA GLY A 227 16.16 -28.50 -6.12
C GLY A 227 15.57 -28.63 -4.71
N GLU A 228 16.44 -28.87 -3.72
CA GLU A 228 16.05 -29.07 -2.30
C GLU A 228 15.54 -27.78 -1.61
N GLU A 229 15.61 -26.64 -2.29
CA GLU A 229 15.15 -25.34 -1.80
C GLU A 229 13.95 -24.88 -2.63
N ASP A 230 13.00 -24.22 -1.97
CA ASP A 230 11.89 -23.55 -2.63
C ASP A 230 12.40 -22.56 -3.69
N SER A 231 11.69 -22.45 -4.80
CA SER A 231 12.09 -21.60 -5.92
C SER A 231 10.91 -20.87 -6.54
N MET A 232 11.23 -19.86 -7.35
CA MET A 232 10.25 -19.02 -8.02
C MET A 232 10.70 -18.77 -9.46
N THR A 233 9.76 -18.84 -10.41
CA THR A 233 10.06 -18.48 -11.80
C THR A 233 10.06 -16.96 -11.97
N PRO A 234 10.82 -16.43 -12.95
CA PRO A 234 10.61 -15.07 -13.43
C PRO A 234 9.15 -14.85 -13.87
N PRO A 235 8.65 -13.60 -13.84
CA PRO A 235 7.34 -13.24 -14.40
C PRO A 235 7.42 -13.24 -15.93
N PHE A 236 7.20 -14.40 -16.54
CA PHE A 236 7.27 -14.54 -17.99
C PHE A 236 6.10 -13.83 -18.66
N CYS A 237 6.34 -13.08 -19.73
CA CYS A 237 5.24 -12.63 -20.58
C CYS A 237 4.57 -13.84 -21.22
N PHE A 238 3.24 -13.82 -21.29
CA PHE A 238 2.51 -14.91 -21.91
C PHE A 238 3.02 -15.20 -23.33
N SER A 239 3.40 -16.45 -23.58
CA SER A 239 3.98 -16.94 -24.82
C SER A 239 5.40 -16.45 -25.14
N SER A 240 6.17 -15.96 -24.15
CA SER A 240 7.54 -15.45 -24.29
C SER A 240 8.51 -16.04 -23.24
N CYS A 241 9.77 -16.24 -23.60
CA CYS A 241 10.84 -16.60 -22.66
C CYS A 241 11.32 -15.42 -21.81
N TYR A 242 10.80 -14.22 -22.03
CA TYR A 242 11.16 -12.98 -21.36
C TYR A 242 9.95 -12.36 -20.66
N SER A 243 10.17 -11.46 -19.71
CA SER A 243 9.10 -10.66 -19.11
C SER A 243 8.46 -9.71 -20.12
N CYS A 244 7.27 -9.18 -19.81
CA CYS A 244 6.62 -8.21 -20.68
C CYS A 244 7.47 -6.92 -20.66
N GLY A 245 7.96 -6.52 -21.84
CA GLY A 245 9.10 -5.59 -21.99
C GLY A 245 10.05 -6.00 -23.12
N GLY A 246 9.97 -7.28 -23.53
CA GLY A 246 10.64 -7.81 -24.70
C GLY A 246 11.97 -8.50 -24.38
N PRO A 247 12.74 -8.90 -25.40
CA PRO A 247 14.02 -9.56 -25.18
C PRO A 247 15.00 -8.61 -24.48
N PRO A 248 15.95 -9.13 -23.69
CA PRO A 248 17.02 -8.33 -23.09
C PRO A 248 17.66 -7.42 -24.14
N ALA A 249 17.71 -6.13 -23.81
CA ALA A 249 18.43 -5.15 -24.60
C ALA A 249 19.87 -5.09 -24.10
N THR A 250 20.79 -4.82 -25.02
CA THR A 250 22.20 -4.58 -24.69
C THR A 250 22.48 -3.10 -24.86
N ALA A 251 22.91 -2.43 -23.79
CA ALA A 251 23.28 -1.02 -23.84
C ALA A 251 24.44 -0.71 -22.89
N ASN A 252 25.10 0.43 -23.13
CA ASN A 252 26.20 0.90 -22.32
C ASN A 252 25.70 1.74 -21.15
N VAL A 253 26.01 1.31 -19.94
CA VAL A 253 25.73 2.05 -18.71
C VAL A 253 27.05 2.63 -18.19
N THR A 254 27.11 3.95 -18.07
CA THR A 254 28.27 4.66 -17.50
C THR A 254 28.01 4.94 -16.03
N PHE A 255 28.82 4.34 -15.17
CA PHE A 255 28.83 4.60 -13.74
C PHE A 255 29.84 5.67 -13.42
N GLN A 256 29.51 6.54 -12.46
CA GLN A 256 30.34 7.69 -12.08
C GLN A 256 30.53 7.74 -10.56
N ALA A 257 31.74 8.11 -10.14
CA ALA A 257 32.14 8.26 -8.75
C ALA A 257 32.78 9.65 -8.55
N ASP A 258 32.25 10.43 -7.61
CA ASP A 258 32.92 11.63 -7.11
C ASP A 258 33.97 11.22 -6.06
N MET A 259 35.23 11.25 -6.47
CA MET A 259 36.39 10.87 -5.65
C MET A 259 36.98 12.05 -4.87
N SER A 260 36.38 13.24 -4.89
CA SER A 260 36.91 14.44 -4.25
C SER A 260 37.27 14.23 -2.77
N VAL A 261 36.41 13.51 -2.03
CA VAL A 261 36.64 13.15 -0.62
C VAL A 261 37.84 12.22 -0.47
N LEU A 262 37.86 11.08 -1.17
CA LEU A 262 38.93 10.09 -1.06
C LEU A 262 40.29 10.65 -1.51
N LEU A 263 40.32 11.46 -2.56
CA LEU A 263 41.51 12.18 -3.01
C LEU A 263 42.04 13.12 -1.93
N SER A 264 41.17 13.85 -1.25
CA SER A 264 41.57 14.70 -0.12
C SER A 264 42.11 13.91 1.07
N GLN A 265 41.73 12.63 1.20
CA GLN A 265 42.11 11.72 2.28
C GLN A 265 43.31 10.82 1.95
N GLY A 266 44.00 11.08 0.84
CA GLY A 266 45.25 10.40 0.49
C GLY A 266 45.11 9.21 -0.46
N TRP A 267 44.02 9.16 -1.24
CA TRP A 267 43.94 8.25 -2.38
C TRP A 267 45.11 8.47 -3.37
N ASP A 268 45.76 7.38 -3.80
CA ASP A 268 46.89 7.39 -4.74
C ASP A 268 46.63 6.36 -5.85
N ASP A 269 46.35 6.85 -7.07
CA ASP A 269 46.03 6.05 -8.25
C ASP A 269 47.14 5.07 -8.68
N ASN A 270 48.36 5.23 -8.17
CA ASN A 270 49.44 4.28 -8.44
C ASN A 270 49.36 3.03 -7.55
N THR A 271 48.59 3.09 -6.47
CA THR A 271 48.51 2.05 -5.43
C THR A 271 47.09 1.62 -5.11
N HIS A 272 46.11 2.47 -5.37
CA HIS A 272 44.70 2.23 -5.11
C HIS A 272 43.91 2.17 -6.42
N PHE A 273 42.83 1.40 -6.40
CA PHE A 273 41.87 1.39 -7.49
C PHE A 273 40.47 1.14 -6.94
N MET A 274 39.47 1.74 -7.57
CA MET A 274 38.06 1.61 -7.19
C MET A 274 37.35 0.68 -8.17
N GLU A 275 36.51 -0.20 -7.65
CA GLU A 275 35.72 -1.13 -8.45
C GLU A 275 34.23 -0.99 -8.22
N LEU A 276 33.45 -1.35 -9.24
CA LEU A 276 32.03 -1.61 -9.12
C LEU A 276 31.76 -3.09 -8.80
N ARG A 277 30.80 -3.33 -7.91
CA ARG A 277 30.27 -4.65 -7.55
C ARG A 277 28.75 -4.60 -7.57
N GLY A 278 28.09 -5.49 -8.30
CA GLY A 278 26.62 -5.50 -8.33
C GLY A 278 26.03 -6.65 -9.14
N GLY A 279 24.71 -6.65 -9.30
CA GLY A 279 23.97 -7.71 -10.00
C GLY A 279 24.48 -7.93 -11.43
N MET A 280 24.73 -6.85 -12.17
CA MET A 280 25.26 -6.85 -13.55
C MET A 280 26.65 -7.49 -13.72
N ASN A 281 27.41 -7.71 -12.65
CA ASN A 281 28.68 -8.42 -12.69
C ASN A 281 28.74 -9.61 -11.73
N GLY A 282 27.58 -10.07 -11.22
CA GLY A 282 27.50 -11.15 -10.23
C GLY A 282 28.33 -10.86 -8.98
N TRP A 283 28.35 -9.59 -8.54
CA TRP A 283 29.13 -9.12 -7.40
C TRP A 283 30.63 -9.44 -7.47
N SER A 284 31.18 -9.53 -8.69
CA SER A 284 32.53 -10.02 -8.93
C SER A 284 33.56 -8.92 -9.23
N ALA A 285 34.82 -9.28 -8.96
CA ALA A 285 36.04 -8.87 -9.65
C ALA A 285 35.94 -8.12 -11.00
N GLY A 286 36.57 -6.95 -11.17
CA GLY A 286 37.16 -6.58 -12.48
C GLY A 286 36.67 -5.31 -13.17
N ASP A 287 35.58 -4.71 -12.75
CA ASP A 287 35.10 -3.43 -13.31
C ASP A 287 35.72 -2.26 -12.53
N VAL A 288 36.78 -1.65 -13.07
CA VAL A 288 37.58 -0.61 -12.40
C VAL A 288 37.20 0.77 -12.93
N PHE A 289 36.97 1.72 -12.03
CA PHE A 289 36.76 3.12 -12.39
C PHE A 289 38.06 3.80 -12.79
N GLU A 290 38.03 4.60 -13.86
CA GLU A 290 39.16 5.39 -14.34
C GLU A 290 38.91 6.89 -14.13
N GLN A 291 39.96 7.63 -13.77
CA GLN A 291 39.89 9.08 -13.59
C GLN A 291 39.55 9.79 -14.92
N ASP A 292 38.60 10.71 -14.89
CA ASP A 292 38.27 11.57 -16.01
C ASP A 292 39.40 12.59 -16.26
N LEU A 293 39.77 12.78 -17.53
CA LEU A 293 40.91 13.63 -17.91
C LEU A 293 40.60 15.14 -17.86
N LEU A 294 39.33 15.51 -17.83
CA LEU A 294 38.83 16.89 -17.77
C LEU A 294 38.41 17.26 -16.35
N ASP A 295 38.00 16.28 -15.54
CA ASP A 295 37.72 16.45 -14.12
C ASP A 295 38.47 15.42 -13.25
N PRO A 296 39.59 15.79 -12.61
CA PRO A 296 40.38 14.86 -11.81
C PRO A 296 39.66 14.35 -10.55
N ASN A 297 38.53 14.95 -10.15
CA ASN A 297 37.71 14.46 -9.04
C ASN A 297 36.68 13.42 -9.50
N LEU A 298 36.40 13.34 -10.79
CA LEU A 298 35.40 12.42 -11.33
C LEU A 298 36.06 11.15 -11.85
N TYR A 299 35.55 10.01 -11.45
CA TYR A 299 35.99 8.70 -11.93
C TYR A 299 34.80 8.02 -12.59
N SER A 300 35.02 7.35 -13.71
CA SER A 300 33.93 6.69 -14.42
C SER A 300 34.39 5.41 -15.10
N PHE A 301 33.43 4.55 -15.38
CA PHE A 301 33.62 3.45 -16.33
C PHE A 301 32.30 3.15 -17.04
N THR A 302 32.40 2.58 -18.22
CA THR A 302 31.23 2.18 -19.01
C THR A 302 31.20 0.66 -19.09
N LYS A 303 30.06 0.07 -18.71
CA LYS A 303 29.79 -1.36 -18.82
C LYS A 303 28.71 -1.61 -19.86
N GLU A 304 28.96 -2.57 -20.74
CA GLU A 304 27.90 -3.14 -21.57
C GLU A 304 27.05 -4.07 -20.69
N ILE A 305 25.78 -3.73 -20.50
CA ILE A 305 24.81 -4.48 -19.72
C ILE A 305 23.77 -5.06 -20.68
N THR A 306 23.48 -6.35 -20.52
CA THR A 306 22.38 -7.01 -21.23
C THR A 306 21.34 -7.43 -20.21
N ALA A 307 20.22 -6.72 -20.17
CA ALA A 307 19.14 -6.94 -19.24
C ALA A 307 17.81 -6.58 -19.88
N VAL A 308 16.69 -6.96 -19.26
CA VAL A 308 15.37 -6.53 -19.72
C VAL A 308 15.24 -5.02 -19.43
N PRO A 309 14.74 -4.21 -20.37
CA PRO A 309 14.33 -2.85 -20.06
C PRO A 309 13.44 -2.79 -18.79
N ASN A 310 13.63 -1.75 -17.99
CA ASN A 310 13.01 -1.49 -16.68
C ASN A 310 13.42 -2.44 -15.55
N SER A 311 14.37 -3.36 -15.77
CA SER A 311 14.90 -4.17 -14.67
C SER A 311 15.70 -3.33 -13.68
N MET A 312 15.46 -3.55 -12.39
CA MET A 312 16.21 -2.98 -11.27
C MET A 312 17.54 -3.70 -11.07
N HIS A 313 18.62 -2.95 -10.86
CA HIS A 313 19.96 -3.50 -10.59
C HIS A 313 20.60 -2.85 -9.37
N GLU A 314 21.03 -3.67 -8.42
CA GLU A 314 21.79 -3.22 -7.26
C GLU A 314 23.30 -3.23 -7.51
N TRP A 315 24.01 -2.26 -6.93
CA TRP A 315 25.47 -2.15 -6.99
C TRP A 315 26.09 -1.35 -5.84
N LYS A 316 27.42 -1.43 -5.72
CA LYS A 316 28.25 -0.73 -4.74
C LYS A 316 29.67 -0.46 -5.24
N PHE A 317 30.34 0.46 -4.56
CA PHE A 317 31.78 0.70 -4.63
C PHE A 317 32.58 -0.28 -3.76
N LYS A 318 33.74 -0.68 -4.29
CA LYS A 318 34.78 -1.40 -3.54
C LYS A 318 36.18 -0.84 -3.84
N ALA A 319 36.84 -0.31 -2.81
CA ALA A 319 38.21 0.17 -2.90
C ALA A 319 39.22 -0.96 -2.64
N ASN A 320 40.36 -0.91 -3.34
CA ASN A 320 41.42 -1.90 -3.23
C ASN A 320 42.80 -1.22 -3.10
N PRO A 321 43.79 -1.88 -2.44
CA PRO A 321 43.68 -3.19 -1.81
C PRO A 321 42.91 -3.14 -0.48
N ASP A 322 42.16 -4.20 -0.19
CA ASP A 322 41.21 -4.29 0.95
C ASP A 322 41.80 -3.82 2.29
N GLU A 323 43.07 -4.16 2.56
CA GLU A 323 43.76 -3.81 3.81
C GLU A 323 44.00 -2.31 4.03
N ASN A 324 43.85 -1.48 2.99
CA ASN A 324 44.06 -0.05 3.08
C ASN A 324 42.78 0.73 3.37
N PHE A 325 41.62 0.07 3.44
CA PHE A 325 40.33 0.73 3.59
C PHE A 325 39.49 0.08 4.70
N ASN A 326 38.58 0.86 5.28
CA ASN A 326 37.62 0.35 6.26
C ASN A 326 36.73 -0.72 5.61
N ASN A 327 36.14 -1.59 6.43
CA ASN A 327 35.23 -2.64 5.95
C ASN A 327 35.81 -3.51 4.81
N ASN A 328 37.13 -3.74 4.83
CA ASN A 328 37.85 -4.46 3.77
C ASN A 328 37.60 -3.84 2.37
N GLY A 329 37.49 -2.51 2.30
CA GLY A 329 37.27 -1.76 1.06
C GLY A 329 35.83 -1.70 0.57
N TRP A 330 34.90 -2.44 1.16
CA TRP A 330 33.48 -2.32 0.82
C TRP A 330 32.88 -1.03 1.37
N GLU A 331 32.15 -0.29 0.54
CA GLU A 331 31.45 0.90 1.05
C GLU A 331 30.42 0.55 2.13
N THR A 332 30.27 1.46 3.08
CA THR A 332 29.38 1.28 4.25
C THR A 332 27.94 1.76 4.01
N ALA A 333 27.68 2.50 2.93
CA ALA A 333 26.33 2.88 2.51
C ALA A 333 25.48 1.64 2.15
N ALA A 334 24.17 1.80 1.98
CA ALA A 334 23.31 0.74 1.42
C ALA A 334 23.70 0.40 -0.03
N ASN A 335 23.13 -0.68 -0.58
CA ASN A 335 23.26 -0.94 -2.01
C ASN A 335 22.61 0.20 -2.79
N ARG A 336 23.27 0.63 -3.84
CA ARG A 336 22.76 1.62 -4.79
C ARG A 336 21.93 0.90 -5.82
N VAL A 337 20.95 1.59 -6.38
CA VAL A 337 20.01 1.04 -7.35
C VAL A 337 20.05 1.87 -8.62
N PHE A 338 19.90 1.23 -9.77
CA PHE A 338 19.48 1.89 -11.00
C PHE A 338 18.53 1.00 -11.80
N TYR A 339 17.70 1.61 -12.65
CA TYR A 339 16.79 0.92 -13.56
C TYR A 339 17.35 0.97 -14.98
N PHE A 340 17.42 -0.20 -15.63
CA PHE A 340 18.01 -0.31 -16.96
C PHE A 340 16.95 -0.02 -18.04
N ASN A 341 17.01 1.12 -18.73
CA ASN A 341 16.00 1.48 -19.74
C ASN A 341 16.19 0.82 -21.13
N GLY A 342 17.23 0.01 -21.31
CA GLY A 342 17.55 -0.63 -22.60
C GLY A 342 18.31 0.25 -23.61
N GLU A 343 18.63 1.50 -23.25
CA GLU A 343 19.41 2.44 -24.05
C GLU A 343 20.72 2.84 -23.35
N ASP A 344 21.64 3.48 -24.08
CA ASP A 344 22.90 3.97 -23.50
C ASP A 344 22.58 5.05 -22.46
N MET A 345 23.07 4.89 -21.23
CA MET A 345 22.77 5.77 -20.11
C MET A 345 24.04 6.18 -19.33
N VAL A 346 23.97 7.35 -18.70
CA VAL A 346 25.01 7.87 -17.80
C VAL A 346 24.35 8.16 -16.46
N LEU A 347 24.80 7.47 -15.41
CA LEU A 347 24.33 7.69 -14.05
C LEU A 347 25.03 8.90 -13.45
N GLU A 348 24.31 9.64 -12.59
CA GLU A 348 24.88 10.78 -11.89
C GLU A 348 26.09 10.39 -11.01
N PRO A 349 27.06 11.29 -10.79
CA PRO A 349 28.22 11.02 -9.95
C PRO A 349 27.86 10.75 -8.49
N GLU A 350 28.29 9.59 -7.98
CA GLU A 350 28.02 9.17 -6.61
C GLU A 350 29.24 9.28 -5.70
N HIS A 351 29.04 9.65 -4.43
CA HIS A 351 30.13 9.74 -3.45
C HIS A 351 30.39 8.39 -2.76
N PRO A 352 31.60 7.78 -2.89
CA PRO A 352 31.88 6.51 -2.23
C PRO A 352 31.95 6.64 -0.71
N ALA A 353 31.17 5.84 0.01
CA ALA A 353 31.19 5.78 1.48
C ALA A 353 32.33 4.86 1.99
N ILE A 354 33.58 5.23 1.69
CA ILE A 354 34.79 4.47 1.99
C ILE A 354 35.81 5.38 2.67
N LEU A 355 36.57 4.87 3.63
CA LEU A 355 37.57 5.59 4.39
C LEU A 355 38.93 4.88 4.33
N PRO A 356 40.03 5.59 4.04
CA PRO A 356 41.38 5.02 4.09
C PRO A 356 41.81 4.77 5.54
N ILE A 357 42.41 3.61 5.80
CA ILE A 357 42.90 3.20 7.11
C ILE A 357 44.43 3.12 7.15
N GLY A 358 44.99 3.47 8.30
CA GLY A 358 46.42 3.45 8.55
C GLY A 358 46.78 3.92 9.96
N PRO A 359 48.04 3.74 10.37
CA PRO A 359 48.50 4.26 11.65
C PRO A 359 48.67 5.78 11.60
N LEU A 360 48.29 6.47 12.68
CA LEU A 360 48.60 7.89 12.89
C LEU A 360 50.13 8.10 12.94
N ALA A 361 50.62 9.11 12.22
CA ALA A 361 52.04 9.44 12.17
C ALA A 361 52.52 10.20 13.42
N ASN A 362 51.62 10.90 14.10
CA ASN A 362 51.89 11.72 15.28
C ASN A 362 50.90 11.40 16.40
N ASP A 363 51.22 11.84 17.62
CA ASP A 363 50.24 11.89 18.70
C ASP A 363 49.16 12.93 18.36
N VAL A 364 47.90 12.56 18.56
CA VAL A 364 46.73 13.40 18.32
C VAL A 364 45.93 13.53 19.61
N GLU A 365 45.48 14.74 19.91
CA GLU A 365 44.49 15.00 20.96
C GLU A 365 43.14 15.20 20.27
N VAL A 366 42.20 14.28 20.49
CA VAL A 366 40.83 14.41 19.99
C VAL A 366 40.05 15.23 21.00
N GLU A 367 39.58 16.40 20.59
CA GLU A 367 38.63 17.21 21.33
C GLU A 367 37.22 16.79 20.89
N ILE A 368 36.45 16.21 21.81
CA ILE A 368 35.16 15.58 21.53
C ILE A 368 34.07 16.55 21.97
N HIS A 369 33.16 16.89 21.05
CA HIS A 369 32.02 17.76 21.23
C HIS A 369 30.77 16.96 20.88
N VAL A 370 29.94 16.69 21.89
CA VAL A 370 28.70 15.93 21.73
C VAL A 370 27.51 16.83 22.01
N THR A 371 26.71 17.11 21.00
CA THR A 371 25.46 17.84 21.17
C THR A 371 24.39 16.94 21.77
N TRP A 372 23.79 17.39 22.86
CA TRP A 372 22.59 16.79 23.44
C TRP A 372 21.34 17.53 22.97
N MET A 373 20.34 16.79 22.54
CA MET A 373 19.03 17.33 22.14
C MET A 373 17.97 16.99 23.17
N GLU A 374 17.15 17.97 23.56
CA GLU A 374 15.98 17.72 24.42
C GLU A 374 15.02 16.76 23.71
N GLY A 375 14.43 15.82 24.46
CA GLY A 375 13.55 14.78 23.91
C GLY A 375 14.26 13.53 23.40
N THR A 376 15.61 13.46 23.48
CA THR A 376 16.34 12.22 23.17
C THR A 376 15.79 11.05 24.01
N LEU A 377 15.58 9.91 23.36
CA LEU A 377 15.07 8.66 23.92
C LEU A 377 16.20 7.81 24.50
N ASN A 378 15.90 7.14 25.61
CA ASN A 378 16.80 6.15 26.21
C ASN A 378 16.52 4.77 25.61
N ALA A 379 17.52 4.19 24.93
CA ALA A 379 17.42 2.88 24.29
C ALA A 379 16.95 1.74 25.20
N ASN A 380 17.21 1.84 26.52
CA ASN A 380 16.89 0.77 27.46
C ASN A 380 15.39 0.67 27.81
N ASN A 381 14.62 1.74 27.63
CA ASN A 381 13.19 1.77 27.96
C ASN A 381 12.32 2.51 26.94
N ASN A 382 12.91 3.06 25.88
CA ASN A 382 12.25 3.80 24.82
C ASN A 382 11.49 5.07 25.27
N GLU A 383 11.84 5.61 26.44
CA GLU A 383 11.26 6.83 27.00
C GLU A 383 12.24 8.01 26.86
N PRO A 384 11.76 9.26 26.74
CA PRO A 384 12.63 10.44 26.79
C PRO A 384 13.44 10.48 28.09
N PHE A 385 14.68 10.94 28.01
CA PHE A 385 15.47 11.15 29.23
C PHE A 385 14.76 12.15 30.16
N PRO A 386 14.61 11.82 31.46
CA PRO A 386 13.82 12.64 32.39
C PRO A 386 14.51 13.96 32.77
N MET A 387 15.78 14.11 32.41
CA MET A 387 16.61 15.28 32.65
C MET A 387 17.82 15.27 31.71
N THR A 388 18.46 16.42 31.56
CA THR A 388 19.76 16.53 30.87
C THR A 388 20.80 15.65 31.59
N PRO A 389 21.59 14.84 30.87
CA PRO A 389 22.63 14.02 31.47
C PRO A 389 23.64 14.84 32.29
N ASP A 390 24.13 14.29 33.40
CA ASP A 390 25.27 14.89 34.11
C ASP A 390 26.57 14.68 33.31
N THR A 391 26.67 13.58 32.57
CA THR A 391 27.87 13.18 31.85
C THR A 391 27.50 12.33 30.65
N LEU A 392 28.08 12.63 29.50
CA LEU A 392 28.08 11.71 28.35
C LEU A 392 29.37 10.90 28.36
N VAL A 393 29.28 9.63 27.99
CA VAL A 393 30.42 8.72 27.85
C VAL A 393 30.55 8.31 26.40
N MET A 394 31.78 8.24 25.90
CA MET A 394 32.07 7.76 24.55
C MET A 394 32.84 6.46 24.69
N ASN A 395 32.31 5.36 24.17
CA ASN A 395 32.94 4.03 24.24
C ASN A 395 33.10 3.49 22.82
N GLY A 396 34.19 2.77 22.55
CA GLY A 396 34.46 2.34 21.19
C GLY A 396 35.82 1.70 21.00
N SER A 397 36.07 1.29 19.77
CA SER A 397 37.25 0.53 19.35
C SER A 397 38.59 1.25 19.55
N PHE A 398 38.59 2.57 19.79
CA PHE A 398 39.79 3.37 20.05
C PHE A 398 40.55 2.98 21.34
N LEU A 399 39.95 2.19 22.24
CA LEU A 399 40.67 1.59 23.38
C LEU A 399 41.16 0.15 23.10
N ASN A 400 40.97 -0.36 21.87
CA ASN A 400 41.07 -1.77 21.53
C ASN A 400 40.15 -2.67 22.39
N CYS A 401 39.09 -2.10 22.98
CA CYS A 401 37.98 -2.81 23.60
C CYS A 401 36.67 -2.09 23.36
N TRP A 402 35.59 -2.86 23.25
CA TRP A 402 34.28 -2.40 23.70
C TRP A 402 34.25 -2.59 25.21
N CYS A 403 34.64 -1.55 25.94
CA CYS A 403 34.88 -1.64 27.37
C CYS A 403 33.54 -1.61 28.12
N THR A 404 33.52 -1.92 29.42
CA THR A 404 32.25 -2.00 30.16
C THR A 404 31.57 -0.62 30.27
N TRP A 405 30.31 -0.53 29.82
CA TRP A 405 29.45 0.65 29.94
C TRP A 405 29.07 0.93 31.39
N GLY A 406 28.73 -0.10 32.16
CA GLY A 406 28.34 0.02 33.57
C GLY A 406 26.94 0.60 33.77
N ASN A 407 26.49 0.60 35.03
CA ASN A 407 25.12 1.00 35.41
C ASN A 407 25.06 2.33 36.15
N CYS A 408 26.20 2.83 36.63
CA CYS A 408 26.27 4.03 37.46
C CYS A 408 27.66 4.69 37.42
N MET A 409 27.75 5.89 37.99
CA MET A 409 29.01 6.59 38.22
C MET A 409 29.30 6.81 39.72
N GLY A 410 30.58 7.06 40.03
CA GLY A 410 31.02 7.47 41.38
C GLY A 410 31.59 6.38 42.28
N SER A 411 31.89 6.75 43.52
CA SER A 411 32.66 5.90 44.45
C SER A 411 31.88 4.68 44.96
N THR A 412 30.55 4.78 45.05
CA THR A 412 29.62 3.78 45.57
C THR A 412 28.99 2.88 44.52
N CYS A 413 29.31 3.09 43.24
CA CYS A 413 28.78 2.29 42.15
C CYS A 413 29.43 0.90 42.11
N ASP A 414 28.62 -0.16 42.08
CA ASP A 414 29.12 -1.54 42.07
C ASP A 414 29.56 -1.99 40.66
N GLU A 415 28.83 -1.59 39.62
CA GLU A 415 29.13 -1.89 38.21
C GLU A 415 29.48 -0.60 37.46
N LYS A 416 30.73 -0.16 37.61
CA LYS A 416 31.21 1.13 37.08
C LYS A 416 31.50 1.07 35.59
N VAL A 417 31.26 2.18 34.90
CA VAL A 417 31.87 2.44 33.59
C VAL A 417 33.39 2.32 33.70
N SER A 418 34.00 1.77 32.65
CA SER A 418 35.45 1.59 32.59
C SER A 418 36.19 2.92 32.83
N PRO A 419 37.30 2.94 33.58
CA PRO A 419 37.98 4.18 33.97
C PRO A 419 38.53 4.95 32.77
N ASP A 420 38.95 4.24 31.72
CA ASP A 420 39.65 4.81 30.56
C ASP A 420 38.70 5.34 29.45
N VAL A 421 37.39 5.11 29.59
CA VAL A 421 36.35 5.62 28.67
C VAL A 421 36.23 7.15 28.86
N PRO A 422 36.32 7.96 27.78
CA PRO A 422 36.11 9.40 27.83
C PRO A 422 34.79 9.78 28.50
N ARG A 423 34.86 10.80 29.37
CA ARG A 423 33.71 11.40 30.07
C ARG A 423 33.64 12.86 29.66
N LEU A 424 32.51 13.23 29.12
CA LEU A 424 32.24 14.54 28.55
C LEU A 424 31.28 15.27 29.47
N THR A 425 31.50 16.57 29.65
CA THR A 425 30.67 17.40 30.54
C THR A 425 30.28 18.69 29.83
N ASP A 426 29.05 19.13 30.03
CA ASP A 426 28.56 20.44 29.63
C ASP A 426 28.78 21.43 30.79
N ALA A 427 29.89 22.18 30.74
CA ALA A 427 30.32 23.02 31.85
C ALA A 427 29.68 24.43 31.83
N ASP A 428 29.24 24.89 30.67
CA ASP A 428 28.63 26.20 30.44
C ASP A 428 27.11 26.14 30.21
N GLY A 429 26.55 24.94 30.07
CA GLY A 429 25.11 24.68 30.01
C GLY A 429 24.52 24.98 28.63
N ASP A 430 25.31 24.86 27.56
CA ASP A 430 24.87 25.13 26.20
C ASP A 430 24.38 23.89 25.44
N GLY A 431 24.39 22.73 26.10
CA GLY A 431 23.99 21.45 25.51
C GLY A 431 25.11 20.72 24.76
N ILE A 432 26.35 21.26 24.75
CA ILE A 432 27.51 20.62 24.12
C ILE A 432 28.42 20.03 25.21
N TYR A 433 28.48 18.71 25.26
CA TYR A 433 29.33 18.00 26.20
C TYR A 433 30.73 17.88 25.62
N VAL A 434 31.70 18.46 26.33
CA VAL A 434 33.09 18.52 25.87
C VAL A 434 33.97 17.60 26.71
N GLY A 435 34.91 16.92 26.05
CA GLY A 435 35.99 16.19 26.69
C GLY A 435 37.14 15.92 25.72
N THR A 436 38.21 15.31 26.21
CA THR A 436 39.39 15.03 25.37
C THR A 436 39.88 13.60 25.54
N MET A 437 40.50 13.10 24.47
CA MET A 437 41.17 11.82 24.43
C MET A 437 42.49 11.94 23.67
N SER A 438 43.54 11.26 24.13
CA SER A 438 44.82 11.23 23.43
C SER A 438 45.01 9.90 22.70
N LEU A 439 45.29 9.97 21.40
CA LEU A 439 45.63 8.84 20.56
C LEU A 439 47.12 8.92 20.20
N PRO A 440 47.93 7.91 20.57
CA PRO A 440 49.36 7.94 20.30
C PRO A 440 49.67 7.68 18.82
N ALA A 441 50.84 8.13 18.37
CA ALA A 441 51.40 7.73 17.08
C ALA A 441 51.44 6.19 16.97
N GLY A 442 51.01 5.67 15.83
CA GLY A 442 50.83 4.24 15.57
C GLY A 442 49.43 3.70 15.84
N HIS A 443 48.55 4.47 16.49
CA HIS A 443 47.13 4.11 16.65
C HIS A 443 46.41 4.14 15.30
N GLY A 444 45.38 3.31 15.10
CA GLY A 444 44.54 3.37 13.91
C GLY A 444 43.84 4.73 13.77
N ASN A 445 43.78 5.26 12.55
CA ASN A 445 43.23 6.57 12.24
C ASN A 445 41.68 6.56 12.07
N VAL A 446 41.10 5.37 11.91
CA VAL A 446 39.65 5.15 11.88
C VAL A 446 39.27 4.29 13.08
N PHE A 447 38.23 4.70 13.78
CA PHE A 447 37.64 3.91 14.85
C PHE A 447 36.13 4.10 14.88
N THR A 448 35.46 3.06 15.34
CA THR A 448 34.03 3.09 15.66
C THR A 448 33.78 3.41 17.12
N TYR A 449 32.69 4.10 17.41
CA TYR A 449 32.27 4.45 18.76
C TYR A 449 30.74 4.53 18.87
N LYS A 450 30.27 4.45 20.11
CA LYS A 450 28.92 4.81 20.52
C LYS A 450 29.00 5.74 21.72
N LEU A 451 27.87 6.37 22.01
CA LEU A 451 27.72 7.24 23.15
C LEU A 451 26.80 6.60 24.19
N GLY A 452 26.98 7.02 25.43
CA GLY A 452 26.13 6.65 26.56
C GLY A 452 25.93 7.86 27.45
N ALA A 453 24.94 7.78 28.33
CA ALA A 453 24.58 8.90 29.19
C ALA A 453 24.46 8.45 30.64
N TYR A 454 24.92 9.32 31.53
CA TYR A 454 24.69 9.20 32.96
C TYR A 454 23.85 10.36 33.45
N TYR A 455 22.80 10.02 34.20
CA TYR A 455 22.08 10.94 35.07
C TYR A 455 21.74 10.20 36.38
N PRO A 456 21.54 10.91 37.50
CA PRO A 456 21.13 10.27 38.74
C PRO A 456 19.78 9.56 38.58
N GLY A 457 19.75 8.23 38.80
CA GLY A 457 18.58 7.39 38.60
C GLY A 457 18.62 6.53 37.33
N VAL A 458 19.64 6.67 36.47
CA VAL A 458 19.83 5.77 35.32
C VAL A 458 20.03 4.32 35.76
N GLU A 459 20.60 4.10 36.95
CA GLU A 459 20.84 2.78 37.54
C GLU A 459 19.56 1.96 37.80
N ASP A 460 18.40 2.61 37.84
CA ASP A 460 17.10 1.98 38.01
C ASP A 460 16.47 1.56 36.66
N VAL A 461 17.10 1.92 35.54
CA VAL A 461 16.70 1.51 34.19
C VAL A 461 17.55 0.30 33.79
N ALA A 462 16.92 -0.87 33.67
CA ALA A 462 17.62 -2.09 33.29
C ALA A 462 18.07 -2.01 31.81
N GLY A 463 19.35 -2.27 31.55
CA GLY A 463 19.90 -2.37 30.19
C GLY A 463 20.75 -3.63 30.04
N GLU A 464 20.63 -4.34 28.92
CA GLU A 464 21.30 -5.63 28.70
C GLU A 464 22.84 -5.52 28.73
N ASN A 465 23.38 -4.40 28.24
CA ASN A 465 24.82 -4.08 28.25
C ASN A 465 25.22 -3.08 29.35
N GLY A 466 24.29 -2.83 30.28
CA GLY A 466 24.40 -1.85 31.35
C GLY A 466 23.59 -0.60 31.09
N SER A 467 23.13 0.05 32.17
CA SER A 467 22.14 1.13 32.11
C SER A 467 22.61 2.39 31.35
N MET A 468 23.93 2.55 31.19
CA MET A 468 24.53 3.69 30.47
C MET A 468 24.85 3.39 29.00
N ASP A 469 24.56 2.18 28.49
CA ASP A 469 24.63 1.86 27.05
C ASP A 469 23.35 2.34 26.36
N ASN A 470 23.17 3.65 26.25
CA ASN A 470 21.92 4.26 25.79
C ASN A 470 21.80 4.37 24.27
N GLU A 471 22.76 3.83 23.53
CA GLU A 471 22.70 3.60 22.08
C GLU A 471 22.80 2.09 21.75
N ALA A 472 22.60 1.20 22.73
CA ALA A 472 22.57 -0.24 22.53
C ALA A 472 21.47 -0.64 21.55
N GLY A 473 21.80 -1.50 20.57
CA GLY A 473 20.79 -2.06 19.65
C GLY A 473 20.27 -1.11 18.56
N PHE A 474 20.59 0.18 18.60
CA PHE A 474 20.17 1.17 17.60
C PHE A 474 21.30 1.60 16.67
N GLY A 475 21.02 1.57 15.37
CA GLY A 475 21.90 2.06 14.30
C GLY A 475 23.26 1.37 14.20
N ALA A 476 24.00 1.69 13.14
CA ALA A 476 25.40 1.33 13.02
C ALA A 476 26.24 2.09 14.06
N ASP A 477 27.40 1.53 14.43
CA ASP A 477 28.37 2.27 15.23
C ASP A 477 28.81 3.53 14.48
N LYS A 478 28.94 4.65 15.19
CA LYS A 478 29.45 5.89 14.61
C LYS A 478 30.92 5.70 14.23
N VAL A 479 31.34 6.29 13.12
CA VAL A 479 32.72 6.17 12.62
C VAL A 479 33.38 7.53 12.67
N PHE A 480 34.58 7.60 13.26
CA PHE A 480 35.41 8.80 13.19
C PHE A 480 36.67 8.54 12.38
N TYR A 481 36.97 9.43 11.44
CA TYR A 481 38.16 9.42 10.61
C TYR A 481 39.09 10.58 10.97
N ILE A 482 40.37 10.26 11.17
CA ILE A 482 41.43 11.23 11.37
C ILE A 482 42.42 11.05 10.20
N PRO A 483 42.89 12.13 9.54
CA PRO A 483 43.99 12.02 8.59
C PRO A 483 45.24 11.42 9.24
N THR A 484 45.89 10.46 8.56
CA THR A 484 47.05 9.75 9.13
C THR A 484 48.23 10.69 9.46
N ASP A 485 48.35 11.82 8.79
CA ASP A 485 49.38 12.84 9.02
C ASP A 485 48.97 13.94 10.01
N ALA A 486 47.76 13.86 10.58
CA ALA A 486 47.27 14.81 11.56
C ALA A 486 48.23 14.93 12.76
N SER A 487 48.24 16.11 13.38
CA SER A 487 49.04 16.40 14.57
C SER A 487 48.36 17.47 15.42
N GLY A 488 48.60 17.44 16.73
CA GLY A 488 47.97 18.39 17.66
C GLY A 488 46.52 18.01 17.92
N THR A 489 45.63 19.00 17.96
CA THR A 489 44.22 18.82 18.33
C THR A 489 43.34 18.64 17.09
N VAL A 490 42.48 17.62 17.10
CA VAL A 490 41.47 17.35 16.07
C VAL A 490 40.10 17.33 16.75
N ALA A 491 39.11 18.02 16.19
CA ALA A 491 37.75 18.05 16.72
C ALA A 491 36.92 16.87 16.19
N LEU A 492 36.17 16.22 17.08
CA LEU A 492 35.11 15.27 16.77
C LEU A 492 33.80 15.91 17.20
N GLU A 493 32.94 16.22 16.23
CA GLU A 493 31.60 16.77 16.43
C GLU A 493 30.58 15.66 16.16
N THR A 494 29.62 15.45 17.06
CA THR A 494 28.57 14.43 16.90
C THR A 494 27.34 14.79 17.72
N VAL A 495 26.19 14.19 17.40
CA VAL A 495 24.97 14.32 18.21
C VAL A 495 24.73 13.03 19.00
N PHE A 496 24.31 13.13 20.26
CA PHE A 496 23.91 11.98 21.05
C PHE A 496 22.56 11.43 20.59
N GLY A 497 22.48 10.13 20.28
CA GLY A 497 21.24 9.48 19.86
C GLY A 497 20.87 9.66 18.38
N ASP A 498 21.68 10.32 17.56
CA ASP A 498 21.38 10.45 16.11
C ASP A 498 21.37 9.11 15.33
N ASN A 499 21.82 8.02 15.96
CA ASN A 499 21.78 6.65 15.44
C ASN A 499 20.51 5.89 15.87
N ASN A 500 19.64 6.50 16.67
CA ASN A 500 18.33 5.96 17.00
C ASN A 500 17.27 6.66 16.15
N PRO A 501 16.73 6.01 15.10
CA PRO A 501 15.76 6.63 14.20
C PRO A 501 14.48 7.03 14.94
N ALA A 502 14.15 6.46 16.11
CA ALA A 502 12.99 6.87 16.89
C ALA A 502 13.14 8.26 17.56
N ASN A 503 14.32 8.86 17.55
CA ASN A 503 14.51 10.17 18.17
C ASN A 503 13.75 11.28 17.44
N PRO A 504 13.07 12.20 18.17
CA PRO A 504 12.12 13.15 17.59
C PRO A 504 12.78 14.33 16.85
N PHE A 505 14.10 14.52 17.02
CA PHE A 505 14.85 15.59 16.36
C PHE A 505 15.51 15.15 15.06
N LEU A 506 15.34 13.90 14.66
CA LEU A 506 15.81 13.39 13.38
C LEU A 506 14.77 13.65 12.28
N PRO A 507 15.20 13.89 11.04
CA PRO A 507 14.28 13.91 9.91
C PRO A 507 13.58 12.55 9.77
N ARG A 508 12.39 12.59 9.18
CA ARG A 508 11.61 11.45 8.72
C ARG A 508 11.67 11.39 7.22
N THR A 509 11.80 10.18 6.71
CA THR A 509 11.58 9.91 5.29
C THR A 509 10.08 9.88 5.04
N ILE A 510 9.62 10.75 4.14
CA ILE A 510 8.25 10.81 3.68
C ILE A 510 8.24 10.41 2.22
N THR A 511 7.57 9.31 1.92
CA THR A 511 7.35 8.84 0.54
C THR A 511 6.07 9.47 0.03
N LEU A 512 6.21 10.35 -0.96
CA LEU A 512 5.10 10.97 -1.67
C LEU A 512 4.78 10.13 -2.90
N ASN A 513 3.52 9.74 -3.05
CA ASN A 513 3.00 9.01 -4.20
C ASN A 513 1.97 9.86 -4.94
N LEU A 514 2.12 9.98 -6.25
CA LEU A 514 1.24 10.75 -7.12
C LEU A 514 0.76 9.87 -8.26
N ASP A 515 -0.54 9.68 -8.34
CA ASP A 515 -1.17 8.96 -9.43
C ASP A 515 -1.37 9.91 -10.63
N MET A 516 -0.79 9.52 -11.76
CA MET A 516 -0.84 10.23 -13.03
C MET A 516 -1.61 9.45 -14.10
N THR A 517 -2.28 8.35 -13.76
CA THR A 517 -2.94 7.42 -14.70
C THR A 517 -3.93 8.12 -15.64
N ASN A 518 -4.64 9.13 -15.13
CA ASN A 518 -5.61 9.91 -15.90
C ASN A 518 -5.00 11.14 -16.62
N HIS A 519 -3.68 11.27 -16.63
CA HIS A 519 -2.96 12.44 -17.13
C HIS A 519 -1.88 12.07 -18.16
N GLU A 520 -1.75 12.89 -19.20
CA GLU A 520 -0.59 12.82 -20.10
C GLU A 520 0.63 13.42 -19.38
N VAL A 521 1.63 12.57 -19.10
CA VAL A 521 2.86 13.00 -18.43
C VAL A 521 3.75 13.81 -19.37
N SER A 522 4.30 14.90 -18.87
CA SER A 522 5.23 15.78 -19.57
C SER A 522 6.52 15.06 -19.95
N ASP A 523 7.06 15.34 -21.15
CA ASP A 523 8.39 14.85 -21.59
C ASP A 523 9.53 15.28 -20.62
N ASP A 524 9.30 16.35 -19.85
CA ASP A 524 10.21 16.86 -18.82
C ASP A 524 10.01 16.18 -17.43
N GLY A 525 9.24 15.10 -17.34
CA GLY A 525 9.00 14.32 -16.13
C GLY A 525 7.97 14.93 -15.17
N VAL A 526 7.84 14.36 -13.97
CA VAL A 526 6.93 14.77 -12.90
C VAL A 526 7.75 15.20 -11.70
N HIS A 527 7.44 16.34 -11.08
CA HIS A 527 8.25 16.90 -10.00
C HIS A 527 7.41 17.31 -8.80
N VAL A 528 8.05 17.49 -7.64
CA VAL A 528 7.45 18.12 -6.46
C VAL A 528 8.28 19.31 -6.00
N ALA A 529 7.60 20.39 -5.63
CA ALA A 529 8.22 21.54 -5.00
C ALA A 529 7.51 21.88 -3.69
N GLY A 530 8.29 22.04 -2.63
CA GLY A 530 7.75 22.40 -1.32
C GLY A 530 8.72 23.08 -0.36
N SER A 531 8.27 23.33 0.87
CA SER A 531 9.06 24.00 1.92
C SER A 531 10.35 23.27 2.27
N PHE A 532 10.41 21.95 2.08
CA PHE A 532 11.57 21.09 2.40
C PHE A 532 12.79 21.32 1.49
N GLN A 533 12.61 21.85 0.28
CA GLN A 533 13.72 22.14 -0.64
C GLN A 533 13.77 23.59 -1.17
N GLY A 534 12.93 24.48 -0.63
CA GLY A 534 12.98 25.92 -0.97
C GLY A 534 12.20 26.35 -2.22
N TRP A 535 11.19 25.58 -2.62
CA TRP A 535 10.30 25.81 -3.77
C TRP A 535 11.00 25.87 -5.15
N ASP A 536 11.96 24.99 -5.43
CA ASP A 536 12.54 24.80 -6.76
C ASP A 536 11.74 23.73 -7.56
N PRO A 537 11.07 24.11 -8.66
CA PRO A 537 10.19 23.21 -9.42
C PRO A 537 10.90 22.09 -10.18
N GLY A 538 12.23 22.14 -10.34
CA GLY A 538 12.99 21.13 -11.09
C GLY A 538 13.97 20.33 -10.23
N SER A 539 13.94 20.49 -8.90
CA SER A 539 14.95 19.89 -8.01
C SER A 539 14.63 18.46 -7.57
N THR A 540 13.35 18.09 -7.53
CA THR A 540 12.91 16.81 -6.97
C THR A 540 11.93 16.16 -7.95
N GLU A 541 12.46 15.28 -8.78
CA GLU A 541 11.70 14.47 -9.74
C GLU A 541 11.09 13.26 -9.03
N LEU A 542 9.84 12.95 -9.35
CA LEU A 542 9.18 11.70 -8.98
C LEU A 542 9.39 10.70 -10.10
N MET A 543 9.53 9.44 -9.72
CA MET A 543 9.80 8.36 -10.65
C MET A 543 8.71 7.31 -10.57
N ASP A 544 8.26 6.85 -11.72
CA ASP A 544 7.39 5.70 -11.89
C ASP A 544 8.28 4.53 -12.33
N TYR A 545 8.70 3.72 -11.35
CA TYR A 545 9.77 2.73 -11.55
C TYR A 545 9.26 1.42 -12.16
N ASP A 546 8.01 1.05 -11.87
CA ASP A 546 7.32 -0.16 -12.32
C ASP A 546 6.34 0.10 -13.47
N MET A 547 6.13 1.37 -13.84
CA MET A 547 5.24 1.79 -14.93
C MET A 547 3.76 1.53 -14.65
N ASP A 548 3.37 1.60 -13.38
CA ASP A 548 1.98 1.47 -12.94
C ASP A 548 1.21 2.80 -13.03
N GLY A 549 1.89 3.91 -13.36
CA GLY A 549 1.31 5.25 -13.42
C GLY A 549 1.37 6.04 -12.10
N ILE A 550 1.91 5.43 -11.04
CA ILE A 550 2.15 6.03 -9.73
C ILE A 550 3.60 6.50 -9.66
N TYR A 551 3.75 7.81 -9.57
CA TYR A 551 5.03 8.48 -9.46
C TYR A 551 5.40 8.63 -7.99
N THR A 552 6.60 8.19 -7.61
CA THR A 552 7.06 8.15 -6.22
C THR A 552 8.35 8.95 -6.00
N VAL A 553 8.44 9.61 -4.84
CA VAL A 553 9.70 10.18 -4.35
C VAL A 553 9.79 10.14 -2.83
N GLU A 554 10.99 10.00 -2.30
CA GLU A 554 11.29 10.14 -0.88
C GLU A 554 11.85 11.54 -0.58
N ILE A 555 11.30 12.21 0.43
CA ILE A 555 11.78 13.50 0.94
C ILE A 555 12.08 13.40 2.44
N GLU A 556 12.98 14.24 2.93
CA GLU A 556 13.26 14.34 4.37
C GLU A 556 12.59 15.58 4.98
N ALA A 557 11.90 15.40 6.12
CA ALA A 557 11.33 16.50 6.90
C ALA A 557 11.36 16.21 8.40
N ASN A 558 11.47 17.23 9.27
CA ASN A 558 11.52 16.97 10.72
C ASN A 558 10.13 16.66 11.28
N ALA A 559 10.06 15.69 12.20
CA ALA A 559 8.82 15.35 12.89
C ALA A 559 8.18 16.58 13.57
N GLY A 560 6.86 16.74 13.40
CA GLY A 560 6.07 17.84 13.95
C GLY A 560 6.15 19.16 13.17
N ASP A 561 7.00 19.27 12.14
CA ASP A 561 6.93 20.39 11.20
C ASP A 561 5.70 20.23 10.28
N THR A 562 5.13 21.34 9.82
CA THR A 562 4.16 21.32 8.71
C THR A 562 4.90 21.63 7.41
N ILE A 563 4.91 20.69 6.48
CA ILE A 563 5.42 20.93 5.12
C ILE A 563 4.28 21.37 4.20
N TYR A 564 4.62 22.25 3.26
CA TYR A 564 3.73 22.68 2.18
C TYR A 564 4.36 22.32 0.85
N TYR A 565 3.59 21.79 -0.09
CA TYR A 565 4.12 21.32 -1.37
C TYR A 565 3.09 21.33 -2.51
N LYS A 566 3.58 21.16 -3.73
CA LYS A 566 2.81 20.99 -4.97
C LYS A 566 3.50 19.97 -5.86
N PHE A 567 2.70 19.11 -6.49
CA PHE A 567 3.13 18.34 -7.65
C PHE A 567 3.10 19.21 -8.92
N ILE A 568 3.98 18.87 -9.86
CA ILE A 568 4.20 19.59 -11.11
C ILE A 568 4.32 18.55 -12.23
N ASN A 569 3.47 18.66 -13.25
CA ASN A 569 3.60 17.85 -14.46
C ASN A 569 4.59 18.54 -15.43
N GLY A 570 5.88 18.30 -15.23
CA GLY A 570 7.03 18.99 -15.81
C GLY A 570 7.96 19.51 -14.71
N ASN A 571 8.94 20.34 -15.08
CA ASN A 571 9.98 20.85 -14.16
C ASN A 571 9.94 22.38 -13.97
N SER A 572 8.80 23.02 -14.27
CA SER A 572 8.67 24.48 -14.30
C SER A 572 7.28 24.96 -13.83
N TRP A 573 7.25 26.12 -13.16
CA TRP A 573 6.00 26.77 -12.75
C TRP A 573 5.06 27.08 -13.92
N GLY A 574 3.76 26.92 -13.71
CA GLY A 574 2.71 27.00 -14.74
C GLY A 574 2.14 25.65 -15.15
N ASN A 575 2.83 24.56 -14.82
CA ASN A 575 2.34 23.18 -14.90
C ASN A 575 2.07 22.58 -13.50
N ASP A 576 2.12 23.41 -12.46
CA ASP A 576 1.87 23.01 -11.09
C ASP A 576 0.38 22.79 -10.83
N GLU A 577 0.08 21.86 -9.93
CA GLU A 577 -1.29 21.53 -9.57
C GLU A 577 -1.99 22.64 -8.76
N GLY A 578 -3.33 22.58 -8.78
CA GLY A 578 -4.19 23.45 -7.98
C GLY A 578 -5.20 22.67 -7.16
N VAL A 579 -4.86 22.31 -5.92
CA VAL A 579 -5.76 21.61 -5.00
C VAL A 579 -6.66 22.59 -4.25
N THR A 580 -7.98 22.53 -4.49
CA THR A 580 -8.96 23.40 -3.81
C THR A 580 -9.68 22.74 -2.64
N ASP A 581 -9.59 21.42 -2.52
CA ASP A 581 -10.24 20.68 -1.44
C ASP A 581 -9.52 20.92 -0.10
N PRO A 582 -10.19 21.48 0.93
CA PRO A 582 -9.60 21.77 2.24
C PRO A 582 -9.02 20.55 2.98
N VAL A 583 -9.37 19.32 2.57
CA VAL A 583 -8.91 18.07 3.21
C VAL A 583 -7.39 17.91 3.10
N CYS A 584 -6.82 18.13 1.92
CA CYS A 584 -5.38 18.00 1.69
C CYS A 584 -4.73 19.24 1.06
N GLY A 585 -5.52 20.24 0.63
CA GLY A 585 -5.03 21.50 0.09
C GLY A 585 -5.90 22.70 0.52
N GLY A 586 -5.63 23.91 0.04
CA GLY A 586 -6.54 25.08 0.20
C GLY A 586 -6.73 25.66 1.62
N ALA A 587 -6.34 24.97 2.69
CA ALA A 587 -6.59 25.36 4.08
C ALA A 587 -5.33 25.89 4.79
N GLY A 588 -4.79 27.06 4.40
CA GLY A 588 -3.67 27.60 5.18
C GLY A 588 -2.87 28.76 4.58
N GLY A 589 -3.52 29.86 4.23
CA GLY A 589 -2.81 31.14 4.03
C GLY A 589 -1.93 31.31 2.78
N PHE A 590 -1.68 30.24 2.01
CA PHE A 590 -0.86 30.29 0.78
C PHE A 590 -1.55 29.79 -0.51
N GLY A 591 -2.84 29.45 -0.51
CA GLY A 591 -3.58 29.08 -1.73
C GLY A 591 -3.73 27.58 -1.93
N ASN A 592 -3.72 27.12 -3.18
CA ASN A 592 -4.07 25.76 -3.63
C ASN A 592 -2.94 24.72 -3.39
N ASP A 593 -2.19 24.87 -2.29
CA ASP A 593 -1.00 24.05 -1.98
C ASP A 593 -1.41 22.90 -1.08
N ARG A 594 -0.75 21.75 -1.24
CA ARG A 594 -0.88 20.63 -0.32
C ARG A 594 -0.13 20.91 0.99
N TRP A 595 -0.55 20.27 2.06
CA TRP A 595 0.13 20.34 3.35
C TRP A 595 0.18 18.98 4.05
N LEU A 596 1.22 18.76 4.85
CA LEU A 596 1.36 17.57 5.70
C LEU A 596 1.99 17.99 7.03
N ASP A 597 1.35 17.62 8.14
CA ASP A 597 2.00 17.63 9.45
C ASP A 597 2.86 16.36 9.55
N VAL A 598 4.17 16.54 9.59
CA VAL A 598 5.13 15.44 9.50
C VAL A 598 5.00 14.55 10.74
N PRO A 599 4.67 13.26 10.58
CA PRO A 599 4.53 12.32 11.69
C PRO A 599 5.89 12.05 12.36
N ASP A 600 5.89 11.37 13.51
CA ASP A 600 7.09 11.02 14.25
C ASP A 600 7.74 9.70 13.80
N VAL A 601 7.31 9.16 12.65
CA VAL A 601 7.81 7.94 12.00
C VAL A 601 7.95 8.17 10.50
N ASP A 602 8.84 7.41 9.84
CA ASP A 602 8.89 7.37 8.39
C ASP A 602 7.53 6.95 7.84
N THR A 603 7.05 7.63 6.81
CA THR A 603 5.65 7.54 6.37
C THR A 603 5.57 7.47 4.86
N VAL A 604 4.86 6.46 4.39
CA VAL A 604 4.42 6.35 2.99
C VAL A 604 3.01 6.90 2.91
N LEU A 605 2.81 7.91 2.08
CA LEU A 605 1.47 8.45 1.82
C LEU A 605 0.78 7.63 0.73
N ASP A 606 -0.53 7.42 0.86
CA ASP A 606 -1.31 6.79 -0.19
C ASP A 606 -1.22 7.63 -1.49
N PRO A 607 -1.25 6.99 -2.68
CA PRO A 607 -1.28 7.69 -3.95
C PRO A 607 -2.47 8.64 -4.04
N VAL A 608 -2.21 9.85 -4.55
CA VAL A 608 -3.24 10.86 -4.81
C VAL A 608 -3.20 11.30 -6.25
N CYS A 609 -4.36 11.52 -6.85
CA CYS A 609 -4.48 11.98 -8.21
C CYS A 609 -3.99 13.43 -8.34
N PHE A 610 -3.40 13.76 -9.50
CA PHE A 610 -2.90 15.11 -9.77
C PHE A 610 -4.01 16.16 -9.64
N SER A 611 -3.80 17.18 -8.80
CA SER A 611 -4.79 18.20 -8.41
C SER A 611 -5.94 17.75 -7.47
N GLU A 612 -5.95 16.50 -6.98
CA GLU A 612 -7.00 15.98 -6.10
C GLU A 612 -6.47 15.38 -4.79
N CYS A 613 -7.35 15.15 -3.82
CA CYS A 613 -6.99 14.61 -2.50
C CYS A 613 -7.24 13.10 -2.34
N ILE A 614 -7.62 12.44 -3.43
CA ILE A 614 -8.04 11.03 -3.51
C ILE A 614 -7.32 10.36 -4.67
N ALA A 615 -7.35 9.03 -4.76
CA ALA A 615 -6.75 8.29 -5.88
C ALA A 615 -7.48 8.56 -7.21
N CYS A 616 -6.84 8.30 -8.36
CA CYS A 616 -7.46 8.62 -9.66
C CYS A 616 -8.64 7.70 -10.03
N ASP A 617 -8.84 6.58 -9.31
CA ASP A 617 -9.96 5.65 -9.47
C ASP A 617 -11.09 5.90 -8.44
N GLU A 618 -10.94 6.91 -7.58
CA GLU A 618 -11.93 7.33 -6.60
C GLU A 618 -12.67 8.59 -7.03
N SER A 619 -13.92 8.73 -6.58
CA SER A 619 -14.67 9.98 -6.63
C SER A 619 -15.38 10.26 -5.32
N TYR A 620 -15.71 11.52 -5.06
CA TYR A 620 -16.41 11.87 -3.84
C TYR A 620 -17.91 11.67 -3.96
N VAL A 621 -18.47 10.94 -3.00
CA VAL A 621 -19.90 10.78 -2.81
C VAL A 621 -20.34 11.47 -1.54
N VAL A 622 -21.27 12.42 -1.66
CA VAL A 622 -21.88 13.08 -0.50
C VAL A 622 -23.25 12.49 -0.20
N PHE A 623 -23.34 11.74 0.90
CA PHE A 623 -24.59 11.15 1.38
C PHE A 623 -25.35 12.13 2.25
N HIS A 624 -26.64 12.30 2.00
CA HIS A 624 -27.54 13.16 2.76
C HIS A 624 -28.72 12.40 3.35
N VAL A 625 -29.04 12.71 4.60
CA VAL A 625 -30.26 12.25 5.26
C VAL A 625 -30.93 13.40 6.01
N ASP A 626 -32.23 13.54 5.82
CA ASP A 626 -33.07 14.47 6.55
C ASP A 626 -33.74 13.77 7.74
N MET A 627 -33.53 14.35 8.92
CA MET A 627 -34.06 13.87 10.19
C MET A 627 -35.29 14.65 10.64
N GLU A 628 -35.92 15.49 9.79
CA GLU A 628 -37.07 16.34 10.18
C GLU A 628 -38.19 15.55 10.88
N GLU A 629 -38.50 14.35 10.37
CA GLU A 629 -39.57 13.50 10.91
C GLU A 629 -39.10 12.54 12.02
N THR A 630 -37.78 12.46 12.28
CA THR A 630 -37.17 11.48 13.19
C THR A 630 -36.31 12.15 14.26
N PRO A 631 -36.61 11.99 15.56
CA PRO A 631 -35.75 12.49 16.62
C PRO A 631 -34.32 11.93 16.54
N VAL A 632 -33.33 12.80 16.50
CA VAL A 632 -31.91 12.43 16.45
C VAL A 632 -31.45 11.85 17.79
N ALA A 633 -30.75 10.72 17.75
CA ALA A 633 -30.14 10.07 18.91
C ALA A 633 -29.01 10.93 19.49
N THR A 634 -28.71 10.75 20.77
CA THR A 634 -27.66 11.53 21.45
C THR A 634 -26.26 11.26 20.91
N GLU A 635 -26.06 10.09 20.34
CA GLU A 635 -24.83 9.57 19.77
C GLU A 635 -24.60 10.08 18.35
N GLY A 636 -25.65 10.59 17.67
CA GLY A 636 -25.57 11.17 16.32
C GLY A 636 -26.23 10.32 15.23
N VAL A 637 -26.09 10.80 14.00
CA VAL A 637 -26.56 10.17 12.76
C VAL A 637 -25.33 9.65 12.01
N PHE A 638 -25.42 8.47 11.42
CA PHE A 638 -24.31 7.78 10.79
C PHE A 638 -24.71 7.22 9.43
N LEU A 639 -23.74 7.15 8.52
CA LEU A 639 -23.77 6.25 7.37
C LEU A 639 -23.33 4.85 7.85
N GLY A 640 -24.04 3.82 7.38
CA GLY A 640 -23.85 2.41 7.67
C GLY A 640 -24.33 1.57 6.49
N GLY A 641 -24.60 0.28 6.72
CA GLY A 641 -24.97 -0.66 5.65
C GLY A 641 -23.77 -1.02 4.76
N GLY A 642 -23.91 -2.06 3.94
CA GLY A 642 -22.82 -2.57 3.08
C GLY A 642 -21.43 -2.56 3.76
N PRO A 643 -20.41 -1.87 3.21
CA PRO A 643 -19.05 -1.85 3.76
C PRO A 643 -18.95 -1.14 5.13
N TRP A 644 -19.90 -0.27 5.47
CA TRP A 644 -19.90 0.49 6.72
C TRP A 644 -20.66 -0.20 7.87
N HIS A 645 -21.15 -1.43 7.67
CA HIS A 645 -21.96 -2.13 8.67
C HIS A 645 -21.23 -2.36 10.01
N ASN A 646 -19.91 -2.57 9.96
CA ASN A 646 -19.03 -2.71 11.14
C ASN A 646 -18.24 -1.43 11.45
N ASN A 647 -18.36 -0.39 10.64
CA ASN A 647 -17.58 0.84 10.74
C ASN A 647 -18.45 2.05 10.35
N TYR A 648 -19.35 2.43 11.26
CA TYR A 648 -20.28 3.54 11.08
C TYR A 648 -19.54 4.87 10.85
N GLN A 649 -19.90 5.61 9.80
CA GLN A 649 -19.32 6.92 9.52
C GLN A 649 -20.22 8.03 10.09
N LEU A 650 -19.69 8.83 11.01
CA LEU A 650 -20.46 9.90 11.64
C LEU A 650 -20.81 11.00 10.62
N MET A 651 -22.09 11.35 10.54
CA MET A 651 -22.59 12.42 9.69
C MET A 651 -22.68 13.74 10.46
N THR A 652 -22.41 14.84 9.78
CA THR A 652 -22.44 16.20 10.33
C THR A 652 -23.63 16.98 9.80
N LEU A 653 -24.26 17.80 10.66
CA LEU A 653 -25.33 18.71 10.25
C LEU A 653 -24.81 19.69 9.18
N VAL A 654 -25.51 19.80 8.05
CA VAL A 654 -25.15 20.72 6.96
C VAL A 654 -25.24 22.16 7.48
N PRO A 655 -24.23 23.02 7.23
CA PRO A 655 -24.29 24.42 7.62
C PRO A 655 -25.55 25.11 7.07
N GLU A 656 -26.21 25.92 7.89
CA GLU A 656 -27.45 26.66 7.57
C GLU A 656 -28.74 25.81 7.49
N GLU A 657 -28.64 24.48 7.53
CA GLU A 657 -29.79 23.56 7.63
C GLU A 657 -30.12 23.22 9.10
N GLU A 658 -31.39 22.87 9.38
CA GLU A 658 -31.84 22.51 10.73
C GLU A 658 -31.88 20.99 10.97
N THR A 659 -32.10 20.19 9.91
CA THR A 659 -32.40 18.75 10.04
C THR A 659 -31.63 17.84 9.08
N ILE A 660 -30.89 18.40 8.12
CA ILE A 660 -30.15 17.64 7.10
C ILE A 660 -28.73 17.36 7.58
N TYR A 661 -28.36 16.08 7.59
CA TYR A 661 -27.03 15.59 7.91
C TYR A 661 -26.33 15.08 6.65
N MET A 662 -25.02 15.27 6.57
CA MET A 662 -24.19 14.82 5.46
C MET A 662 -22.91 14.11 5.91
N VAL A 663 -22.40 13.24 5.05
CA VAL A 663 -21.01 12.76 5.09
C VAL A 663 -20.47 12.70 3.66
N LYS A 664 -19.21 13.11 3.48
CA LYS A 664 -18.47 13.04 2.21
C LYS A 664 -17.52 11.85 2.29
N MET A 665 -17.64 10.91 1.35
CA MET A 665 -16.82 9.70 1.26
C MET A 665 -16.05 9.68 -0.05
N ALA A 666 -14.77 9.29 -0.04
CA ALA A 666 -14.06 8.87 -1.24
C ALA A 666 -14.40 7.39 -1.49
N LEU A 667 -14.82 7.05 -2.70
CA LEU A 667 -15.18 5.69 -3.08
C LEU A 667 -14.67 5.39 -4.47
N THR A 668 -14.12 4.19 -4.67
CA THR A 668 -13.77 3.70 -5.99
C THR A 668 -15.02 3.45 -6.83
N GLU A 669 -14.87 3.41 -8.15
CA GLU A 669 -15.98 3.10 -9.05
C GLU A 669 -16.65 1.77 -8.72
N GLY A 670 -17.98 1.77 -8.72
CA GLY A 670 -18.72 0.55 -8.45
C GLY A 670 -20.09 0.77 -7.84
N GLU A 671 -20.76 -0.33 -7.52
CA GLU A 671 -22.06 -0.34 -6.88
C GLU A 671 -21.92 -0.57 -5.38
N TYR A 672 -22.45 0.35 -4.58
CA TYR A 672 -22.36 0.34 -3.12
C TYR A 672 -23.74 0.24 -2.49
N TYR A 673 -23.82 -0.57 -1.45
CA TYR A 673 -25.00 -0.68 -0.60
C TYR A 673 -24.81 0.12 0.68
N TYR A 674 -25.83 0.89 1.08
CA TYR A 674 -25.75 1.76 2.25
C TYR A 674 -27.07 1.94 2.96
N LYS A 675 -27.00 2.37 4.21
CA LYS A 675 -28.12 2.79 5.04
C LYS A 675 -27.72 3.90 5.99
N PHE A 676 -28.70 4.67 6.44
CA PHE A 676 -28.56 5.58 7.56
C PHE A 676 -28.83 4.87 8.89
N ASN A 677 -28.11 5.29 9.92
CA ASN A 677 -28.23 4.76 11.27
C ASN A 677 -28.32 5.92 12.28
N ASN A 678 -29.33 5.89 13.14
CA ASN A 678 -29.57 6.87 14.18
C ASN A 678 -29.15 6.29 15.54
N GLY A 679 -27.91 6.57 15.97
CA GLY A 679 -27.35 6.13 17.25
C GLY A 679 -26.16 5.16 17.18
N GLY A 680 -25.67 4.81 15.99
CA GLY A 680 -24.43 4.06 15.78
C GLY A 680 -24.45 2.63 16.34
N ASN A 681 -25.59 1.94 16.24
CA ASN A 681 -25.75 0.57 16.76
C ASN A 681 -26.76 -0.23 15.92
N ASP A 682 -26.77 -1.55 16.08
CA ASP A 682 -27.63 -2.47 15.30
C ASP A 682 -29.14 -2.17 15.38
N GLY A 683 -29.59 -1.51 16.44
CA GLY A 683 -31.00 -1.11 16.62
C GLY A 683 -31.35 0.25 16.00
N GLY A 684 -30.37 1.01 15.53
CA GLY A 684 -30.51 2.37 15.02
C GLY A 684 -30.70 2.46 13.50
N TYR A 685 -30.64 1.35 12.77
CA TYR A 685 -30.81 1.37 11.31
C TYR A 685 -32.19 1.83 10.88
N GLU A 686 -32.23 2.51 9.74
CA GLU A 686 -33.48 2.79 9.03
C GLU A 686 -34.23 1.50 8.62
N ASP A 687 -35.56 1.58 8.49
CA ASP A 687 -36.42 0.42 8.22
C ASP A 687 -36.26 -0.06 6.77
N GLY A 688 -35.38 -1.05 6.57
CA GLY A 688 -35.14 -1.66 5.25
C GLY A 688 -36.38 -2.29 4.60
N GLY A 689 -37.38 -2.68 5.39
CA GLY A 689 -38.65 -3.15 4.85
C GLY A 689 -39.41 -2.02 4.15
N ASN A 690 -39.44 -0.84 4.77
CA ASN A 690 -40.06 0.35 4.16
C ASN A 690 -39.34 0.78 2.89
N LEU A 691 -38.00 0.79 2.91
CA LEU A 691 -37.18 1.14 1.74
C LEU A 691 -37.42 0.18 0.56
N THR A 692 -37.53 -1.11 0.84
CA THR A 692 -37.82 -2.13 -0.18
C THR A 692 -39.23 -1.95 -0.76
N ASP A 693 -40.23 -1.70 0.10
CA ASP A 693 -41.62 -1.49 -0.32
C ASP A 693 -41.78 -0.20 -1.16
N GLU A 694 -41.01 0.84 -0.85
CA GLU A 694 -40.97 2.11 -1.57
C GLU A 694 -40.06 2.09 -2.82
N GLY A 695 -39.24 1.05 -2.99
CA GLY A 695 -38.51 0.75 -4.22
C GLY A 695 -37.08 1.30 -4.34
N CYS A 696 -36.50 1.83 -3.26
CA CYS A 696 -35.09 2.23 -3.21
C CYS A 696 -34.21 1.34 -2.33
N GLY A 697 -34.80 0.39 -1.60
CA GLY A 697 -34.10 -0.64 -0.84
C GLY A 697 -34.00 -1.95 -1.61
N ASP A 698 -32.84 -2.58 -1.55
CA ASP A 698 -32.56 -3.89 -2.13
C ASP A 698 -32.98 -5.00 -1.15
N GLY A 699 -33.97 -5.79 -1.55
CA GLY A 699 -34.54 -6.85 -0.71
C GLY A 699 -33.62 -8.04 -0.44
N ASP A 700 -32.57 -8.24 -1.23
CA ASP A 700 -31.56 -9.28 -1.04
C ASP A 700 -30.44 -8.79 -0.10
N ASN A 701 -30.30 -7.47 0.06
CA ASN A 701 -29.30 -6.81 0.90
C ASN A 701 -29.94 -6.12 2.12
N TRP A 702 -30.81 -6.83 2.84
CA TRP A 702 -31.51 -6.36 4.05
C TRP A 702 -32.34 -5.06 3.89
N GLY A 703 -32.62 -4.64 2.66
CA GLY A 703 -33.27 -3.36 2.35
C GLY A 703 -32.32 -2.17 2.31
N ASP A 704 -31.01 -2.40 2.14
CA ASP A 704 -30.01 -1.35 1.93
C ASP A 704 -30.29 -0.60 0.63
N ARG A 705 -30.01 0.70 0.62
CA ARG A 705 -30.06 1.54 -0.59
C ARG A 705 -28.86 1.23 -1.47
N THR A 706 -28.98 1.52 -2.75
CA THR A 706 -27.89 1.32 -3.72
C THR A 706 -27.48 2.63 -4.36
N ILE A 707 -26.18 2.84 -4.52
CA ILE A 707 -25.60 3.92 -5.32
C ILE A 707 -24.55 3.35 -6.27
N VAL A 708 -24.51 3.88 -7.50
CA VAL A 708 -23.44 3.58 -8.45
C VAL A 708 -22.51 4.78 -8.49
N VAL A 709 -21.27 4.57 -8.12
CA VAL A 709 -20.16 5.53 -8.15
C VAL A 709 -19.48 5.42 -9.51
N GLY A 710 -19.21 6.55 -10.15
CA GLY A 710 -18.44 6.63 -11.38
C GLY A 710 -17.39 7.74 -11.30
N GLU A 711 -16.80 8.08 -12.43
CA GLU A 711 -15.68 9.04 -12.56
C GLU A 711 -15.94 10.47 -12.01
N GLU A 712 -17.21 10.88 -11.84
CA GLU A 712 -17.55 12.23 -11.35
C GLU A 712 -18.08 12.23 -9.92
N ASP A 713 -17.66 13.23 -9.13
CA ASP A 713 -18.23 13.55 -7.82
C ASP A 713 -19.77 13.58 -7.85
N SER A 714 -20.39 12.93 -6.87
CA SER A 714 -21.84 12.80 -6.81
C SER A 714 -22.40 13.10 -5.42
N MET A 715 -23.71 13.34 -5.35
CA MET A 715 -24.39 13.68 -4.12
C MET A 715 -25.78 13.05 -4.11
N THR A 716 -26.13 12.38 -3.01
CA THR A 716 -27.47 11.82 -2.85
C THR A 716 -28.48 12.91 -2.51
N PRO A 717 -29.76 12.73 -2.88
CA PRO A 717 -30.84 13.53 -2.32
C PRO A 717 -30.87 13.45 -0.78
N PRO A 718 -31.42 14.48 -0.08
CA PRO A 718 -31.64 14.44 1.37
C PRO A 718 -32.85 13.55 1.67
N PHE A 719 -32.64 12.24 1.66
CA PHE A 719 -33.71 11.27 1.93
C PHE A 719 -34.23 11.44 3.36
N CYS A 720 -35.55 11.38 3.54
CA CYS A 720 -36.11 11.30 4.88
C CYS A 720 -35.69 9.96 5.51
N PHE A 721 -35.34 9.98 6.79
CA PHE A 721 -34.93 8.77 7.49
C PHE A 721 -35.98 7.65 7.37
N SER A 722 -35.57 6.46 6.89
CA SER A 722 -36.46 5.32 6.56
C SER A 722 -37.43 5.53 5.39
N SER A 723 -37.17 6.46 4.47
CA SER A 723 -38.00 6.70 3.28
C SER A 723 -37.16 6.87 2.01
N CYS A 724 -37.69 6.44 0.87
CA CYS A 724 -37.12 6.68 -0.45
C CYS A 724 -37.33 8.11 -0.97
N TYR A 725 -38.04 8.94 -0.20
CA TYR A 725 -38.41 10.30 -0.57
C TYR A 725 -37.87 11.30 0.44
N THR A 726 -37.82 12.57 0.07
CA THR A 726 -37.56 13.68 1.01
C THR A 726 -38.68 13.77 2.05
N CYS A 727 -38.43 14.37 3.21
CA CYS A 727 -39.48 14.52 4.24
C CYS A 727 -40.67 15.34 3.66
N GLY A 728 -41.91 15.00 4.07
CA GLY A 728 -43.14 15.63 3.53
C GLY A 728 -44.06 14.77 2.64
N GLY A 729 -43.66 13.55 2.23
CA GLY A 729 -44.58 12.48 1.76
C GLY A 729 -44.67 12.19 0.25
N ASP A 730 -45.67 11.36 -0.12
CA ASP A 730 -45.87 10.73 -1.45
C ASP A 730 -45.96 11.74 -2.62
N PRO A 731 -45.48 11.37 -3.83
CA PRO A 731 -45.71 12.14 -5.04
C PRO A 731 -47.20 12.31 -5.33
N VAL A 732 -47.66 13.55 -5.45
CA VAL A 732 -49.03 13.88 -5.86
C VAL A 732 -49.04 14.44 -7.27
N GLU A 733 -50.08 14.12 -8.04
CA GLU A 733 -50.27 14.68 -9.39
C GLU A 733 -51.01 16.02 -9.31
N ALA A 734 -50.42 17.07 -9.86
CA ALA A 734 -51.06 18.38 -10.04
C ALA A 734 -50.69 18.99 -11.40
N ASN A 735 -51.54 19.88 -11.92
CA ASN A 735 -51.27 20.58 -13.17
C ASN A 735 -50.44 21.83 -12.93
N VAL A 736 -49.29 21.92 -13.58
CA VAL A 736 -48.46 23.11 -13.61
C VAL A 736 -48.60 23.79 -14.97
N THR A 737 -49.00 25.05 -14.96
CA THR A 737 -49.09 25.88 -16.16
C THR A 737 -47.86 26.78 -16.27
N PHE A 738 -47.04 26.52 -17.28
CA PHE A 738 -45.89 27.32 -17.65
C PHE A 738 -46.31 28.44 -18.59
N GLN A 739 -45.64 29.59 -18.47
CA GLN A 739 -45.95 30.78 -19.25
C GLN A 739 -44.69 31.38 -19.85
N ALA A 740 -44.79 31.86 -21.09
CA ALA A 740 -43.74 32.59 -21.80
C ALA A 740 -44.29 33.94 -22.30
N ASP A 741 -43.66 35.04 -21.89
CA ASP A 741 -43.91 36.36 -22.46
C ASP A 741 -43.14 36.50 -23.78
N MET A 742 -43.85 36.35 -24.88
CA MET A 742 -43.31 36.36 -26.24
C MET A 742 -43.22 37.77 -26.84
N THR A 743 -43.54 38.83 -26.09
CA THR A 743 -43.57 40.23 -26.57
C THR A 743 -42.29 40.59 -27.35
N THR A 744 -41.13 40.22 -26.81
CA THR A 744 -39.83 40.53 -27.42
C THR A 744 -39.60 39.74 -28.71
N LEU A 745 -39.78 38.41 -28.69
CA LEU A 745 -39.55 37.55 -29.86
C LEU A 745 -40.54 37.85 -31.00
N LEU A 746 -41.81 38.14 -30.70
CA LEU A 746 -42.81 38.58 -31.67
C LEU A 746 -42.40 39.90 -32.33
N SER A 747 -41.85 40.85 -31.57
CA SER A 747 -41.32 42.10 -32.13
C SER A 747 -40.08 41.89 -33.03
N GLN A 748 -39.39 40.77 -32.85
CA GLN A 748 -38.18 40.39 -33.58
C GLN A 748 -38.43 39.42 -34.74
N GLY A 749 -39.70 39.18 -35.10
CA GLY A 749 -40.06 38.40 -36.28
C GLY A 749 -40.38 36.93 -36.03
N TRP A 750 -40.72 36.55 -34.79
CA TRP A 750 -41.32 35.25 -34.52
C TRP A 750 -42.57 35.02 -35.38
N ASP A 751 -42.70 33.83 -35.96
CA ASP A 751 -43.79 33.42 -36.86
C ASP A 751 -44.25 32.03 -36.47
N ASP A 752 -45.46 31.92 -35.93
CA ASP A 752 -46.02 30.67 -35.42
C ASP A 752 -46.25 29.59 -36.48
N ASN A 753 -46.16 29.94 -37.77
CA ASN A 753 -46.24 28.96 -38.86
C ASN A 753 -44.89 28.27 -39.11
N VAL A 754 -43.80 28.81 -38.55
CA VAL A 754 -42.42 28.37 -38.79
C VAL A 754 -41.72 28.01 -37.49
N HIS A 755 -41.98 28.79 -36.43
CA HIS A 755 -41.31 28.70 -35.15
C HIS A 755 -42.25 28.16 -34.08
N PHE A 756 -41.68 27.38 -33.16
CA PHE A 756 -42.39 26.92 -31.97
C PHE A 756 -41.45 26.93 -30.77
N MET A 757 -42.02 27.16 -29.59
CA MET A 757 -41.29 27.21 -28.32
C MET A 757 -41.56 25.94 -27.54
N GLU A 758 -40.52 25.31 -27.01
CA GLU A 758 -40.61 24.14 -26.15
C GLU A 758 -40.21 24.45 -24.72
N LEU A 759 -40.80 23.70 -23.79
CA LEU A 759 -40.30 23.51 -22.44
C LEU A 759 -39.31 22.35 -22.39
N ARG A 760 -38.17 22.57 -21.74
CA ARG A 760 -37.15 21.54 -21.46
C ARG A 760 -36.77 21.62 -19.98
N GLY A 761 -36.84 20.52 -19.23
CA GLY A 761 -36.48 20.54 -17.82
C GLY A 761 -36.61 19.19 -17.12
N GLY A 762 -36.39 19.16 -15.81
CA GLY A 762 -36.53 17.95 -14.98
C GLY A 762 -37.92 17.30 -15.12
N VAL A 763 -38.95 18.14 -15.27
CA VAL A 763 -40.37 17.71 -15.42
C VAL A 763 -40.67 16.92 -16.71
N ASN A 764 -39.74 16.89 -17.66
CA ASN A 764 -39.84 16.08 -18.87
C ASN A 764 -38.53 15.36 -19.23
N GLY A 765 -37.62 15.19 -18.26
CA GLY A 765 -36.31 14.57 -18.49
C GLY A 765 -35.52 15.26 -19.60
N TRP A 766 -35.63 16.59 -19.70
CA TRP A 766 -35.00 17.43 -20.72
C TRP A 766 -35.35 17.06 -22.18
N SER A 767 -36.41 16.27 -22.37
CA SER A 767 -36.82 15.72 -23.66
C SER A 767 -37.73 16.68 -24.45
N ALA A 768 -37.89 16.40 -25.75
CA ALA A 768 -38.68 17.23 -26.67
C ALA A 768 -40.18 16.98 -26.56
N GLY A 769 -40.99 17.88 -27.11
CA GLY A 769 -42.42 17.62 -27.37
C GLY A 769 -43.42 18.39 -26.50
N ASP A 770 -42.98 19.11 -25.48
CA ASP A 770 -43.84 19.99 -24.68
C ASP A 770 -43.83 21.40 -25.28
N VAL A 771 -44.77 21.70 -26.17
CA VAL A 771 -44.81 22.94 -26.95
C VAL A 771 -45.76 23.97 -26.33
N PHE A 772 -45.29 25.22 -26.20
CA PHE A 772 -46.14 26.33 -25.77
C PHE A 772 -47.07 26.78 -26.90
N GLU A 773 -48.33 27.05 -26.55
CA GLU A 773 -49.34 27.58 -27.47
C GLU A 773 -49.70 29.03 -27.10
N GLN A 774 -50.00 29.85 -28.11
CA GLN A 774 -50.45 31.22 -27.90
C GLN A 774 -51.75 31.25 -27.08
N ASP A 775 -51.78 32.06 -26.02
CA ASP A 775 -52.96 32.30 -25.23
C ASP A 775 -54.04 33.02 -26.05
N LEU A 776 -55.28 32.56 -25.94
CA LEU A 776 -56.39 33.06 -26.78
C LEU A 776 -56.87 34.46 -26.39
N LEU A 777 -56.48 34.97 -25.22
CA LEU A 777 -56.90 36.24 -24.66
C LEU A 777 -55.76 37.27 -24.64
N ASP A 778 -54.50 36.82 -24.65
CA ASP A 778 -53.31 37.66 -24.80
C ASP A 778 -52.37 37.11 -25.90
N PRO A 779 -52.32 37.77 -27.08
CA PRO A 779 -51.48 37.30 -28.19
C PRO A 779 -49.96 37.36 -27.90
N ASN A 780 -49.53 38.05 -26.84
CA ASN A 780 -48.12 38.09 -26.44
C ASN A 780 -47.76 37.02 -25.40
N LEU A 781 -48.73 36.28 -24.88
CA LEU A 781 -48.51 35.26 -23.86
C LEU A 781 -48.66 33.88 -24.47
N TYR A 782 -47.71 33.00 -24.21
CA TYR A 782 -47.77 31.61 -24.65
C TYR A 782 -47.78 30.73 -23.41
N THR A 783 -48.59 29.69 -23.40
CA THR A 783 -48.81 28.84 -22.23
C THR A 783 -48.75 27.36 -22.58
N PHE A 784 -48.36 26.57 -21.60
CA PHE A 784 -48.35 25.11 -21.67
C PHE A 784 -48.71 24.55 -20.30
N THR A 785 -49.67 23.63 -20.23
CA THR A 785 -50.08 22.99 -18.98
C THR A 785 -49.71 21.51 -19.02
N LYS A 786 -49.01 21.05 -17.98
CA LYS A 786 -48.59 19.65 -17.83
C LYS A 786 -48.99 19.12 -16.46
N ALA A 787 -49.55 17.92 -16.43
CA ALA A 787 -49.70 17.16 -15.20
C ALA A 787 -48.32 16.68 -14.76
N ILE A 788 -47.91 17.05 -13.55
CA ILE A 788 -46.64 16.68 -12.95
C ILE A 788 -46.96 15.88 -11.70
N THR A 789 -46.35 14.71 -11.58
CA THR A 789 -46.39 13.88 -10.37
C THR A 789 -45.07 14.09 -9.62
N ALA A 790 -45.11 14.81 -8.50
CA ALA A 790 -43.94 15.13 -7.71
C ALA A 790 -44.32 15.30 -6.23
N THR A 791 -43.35 15.26 -5.33
CA THR A 791 -43.58 15.49 -3.90
C THR A 791 -43.77 16.99 -3.63
N PRO A 792 -44.78 17.41 -2.85
CA PRO A 792 -44.92 18.81 -2.44
C PRO A 792 -43.64 19.31 -1.73
N GLY A 793 -43.13 20.47 -2.13
CA GLY A 793 -41.85 21.04 -1.68
C GLY A 793 -40.66 20.72 -2.58
N SER A 794 -40.78 19.80 -3.54
CA SER A 794 -39.67 19.50 -4.46
C SER A 794 -39.41 20.65 -5.44
N GLU A 795 -38.14 20.94 -5.68
CA GLU A 795 -37.70 21.95 -6.66
C GLU A 795 -37.45 21.32 -8.03
N HIS A 796 -37.92 21.99 -9.09
CA HIS A 796 -37.83 21.52 -10.46
C HIS A 796 -37.22 22.56 -11.39
N GLU A 797 -36.15 22.18 -12.07
CA GLU A 797 -35.48 23.02 -13.05
C GLU A 797 -36.11 22.93 -14.45
N TRP A 798 -36.17 24.05 -15.17
CA TRP A 798 -36.64 24.10 -16.55
C TRP A 798 -36.16 25.34 -17.33
N LYS A 799 -36.29 25.30 -18.66
CA LYS A 799 -35.91 26.35 -19.61
C LYS A 799 -36.77 26.37 -20.87
N TYR A 800 -36.68 27.48 -21.60
CA TYR A 800 -37.19 27.62 -22.97
C TYR A 800 -36.18 27.13 -24.03
N LYS A 801 -36.71 26.46 -25.06
CA LYS A 801 -35.98 26.16 -26.29
C LYS A 801 -36.80 26.53 -27.52
N ALA A 802 -36.26 27.42 -28.36
CA ALA A 802 -36.87 27.82 -29.63
C ALA A 802 -36.45 26.90 -30.77
N ASN A 803 -37.39 26.58 -31.67
CA ASN A 803 -37.16 25.72 -32.83
C ASN A 803 -37.69 26.34 -34.14
N PRO A 804 -37.12 25.99 -35.32
CA PRO A 804 -35.92 25.16 -35.48
C PRO A 804 -34.68 25.88 -34.93
N ASP A 805 -33.82 25.13 -34.23
CA ASP A 805 -32.70 25.63 -33.43
C ASP A 805 -31.69 26.46 -34.23
N GLU A 806 -31.50 26.12 -35.51
CA GLU A 806 -30.65 26.85 -36.46
C GLU A 806 -31.05 28.33 -36.68
N ASN A 807 -32.29 28.70 -36.39
CA ASN A 807 -32.77 30.08 -36.55
C ASN A 807 -32.47 30.96 -35.33
N PHE A 808 -31.86 30.44 -34.27
CA PHE A 808 -31.72 31.13 -32.99
C PHE A 808 -30.32 30.93 -32.37
N ASN A 809 -29.90 31.89 -31.56
CA ASN A 809 -28.63 31.80 -30.86
C ASN A 809 -28.58 30.58 -29.94
N ASN A 810 -27.35 30.10 -29.68
CA ASN A 810 -27.12 28.99 -28.76
C ASN A 810 -27.90 27.70 -29.11
N GLY A 811 -28.12 27.45 -30.41
CA GLY A 811 -28.91 26.30 -30.86
C GLY A 811 -30.34 26.31 -30.31
N GLY A 812 -30.97 27.49 -30.25
CA GLY A 812 -32.32 27.69 -29.75
C GLY A 812 -32.48 27.66 -28.23
N TRP A 813 -31.44 27.29 -27.47
CA TRP A 813 -31.47 27.28 -26.02
C TRP A 813 -31.38 28.69 -25.43
N GLU A 814 -32.24 29.02 -24.47
CA GLU A 814 -32.11 30.29 -23.78
C GLU A 814 -30.79 30.41 -23.01
N THR A 815 -30.21 31.62 -22.98
CA THR A 815 -28.91 31.88 -22.34
C THR A 815 -29.02 32.27 -20.87
N ALA A 816 -30.24 32.36 -20.32
CA ALA A 816 -30.44 32.53 -18.87
C ALA A 816 -30.03 31.25 -18.11
N ALA A 817 -29.83 31.34 -16.79
CA ALA A 817 -29.72 30.15 -15.94
C ALA A 817 -31.03 29.34 -15.98
N ASN A 818 -30.98 28.09 -15.51
CA ASN A 818 -32.18 27.27 -15.34
C ASN A 818 -33.15 27.97 -14.40
N ARG A 819 -34.45 27.90 -14.72
CA ARG A 819 -35.51 28.42 -13.86
C ARG A 819 -35.92 27.32 -12.91
N VAL A 820 -36.21 27.69 -11.67
CA VAL A 820 -36.64 26.77 -10.63
C VAL A 820 -38.04 27.13 -10.18
N PHE A 821 -38.88 26.12 -9.95
CA PHE A 821 -40.12 26.30 -9.21
C PHE A 821 -40.24 25.21 -8.14
N GLU A 822 -40.85 25.55 -7.01
CA GLU A 822 -41.24 24.62 -5.96
C GLU A 822 -42.62 24.04 -6.27
N PHE A 823 -42.73 22.71 -6.34
CA PHE A 823 -44.00 22.04 -6.60
C PHE A 823 -44.87 22.03 -5.33
N THR A 824 -46.06 22.62 -5.37
CA THR A 824 -46.89 22.79 -4.17
C THR A 824 -47.83 21.61 -3.89
N GLY A 825 -47.97 20.67 -4.82
CA GLY A 825 -48.97 19.60 -4.75
C GLY A 825 -50.40 20.03 -5.10
N GLU A 826 -50.63 21.29 -5.49
CA GLU A 826 -51.90 21.81 -6.01
C GLU A 826 -51.72 22.39 -7.41
N ASP A 827 -52.81 22.49 -8.19
CA ASP A 827 -52.77 23.12 -9.52
C ASP A 827 -52.21 24.56 -9.41
N MET A 828 -51.15 24.86 -10.17
CA MET A 828 -50.45 26.14 -10.09
C MET A 828 -50.15 26.74 -11.47
N VAL A 829 -50.02 28.06 -11.50
CA VAL A 829 -49.63 28.83 -12.70
C VAL A 829 -48.37 29.59 -12.36
N LEU A 830 -47.29 29.34 -13.10
CA LEU A 830 -46.03 30.03 -12.92
C LEU A 830 -46.09 31.42 -13.56
N ASP A 831 -45.32 32.36 -13.01
CA ASP A 831 -45.23 33.71 -13.56
C ASP A 831 -44.68 33.70 -14.99
N ALA A 832 -45.24 34.58 -15.83
CA ALA A 832 -44.77 34.76 -17.19
C ALA A 832 -43.39 35.43 -17.23
N HIS A 833 -42.44 34.77 -17.88
CA HIS A 833 -41.10 35.30 -18.10
C HIS A 833 -40.78 35.45 -19.58
N GLN A 834 -39.95 36.45 -19.90
CA GLN A 834 -39.44 36.62 -21.26
C GLN A 834 -38.32 35.61 -21.55
N PRO A 835 -38.42 34.84 -22.65
CA PRO A 835 -37.33 33.97 -23.08
C PRO A 835 -36.09 34.78 -23.44
N VAL A 836 -34.92 34.38 -22.94
CA VAL A 836 -33.64 35.01 -23.28
C VAL A 836 -33.04 34.32 -24.51
N ILE A 837 -33.72 34.51 -25.64
CA ILE A 837 -33.41 33.92 -26.95
C ILE A 837 -33.40 35.04 -27.99
N LEU A 838 -32.47 34.97 -28.94
CA LEU A 838 -32.32 35.93 -30.03
C LEU A 838 -32.37 35.22 -31.39
N PRO A 839 -33.20 35.69 -32.34
CA PRO A 839 -33.19 35.15 -33.69
C PRO A 839 -31.87 35.48 -34.41
N ILE A 840 -31.35 34.51 -35.16
CA ILE A 840 -30.20 34.64 -36.05
C ILE A 840 -30.73 34.89 -37.47
N GLY A 841 -30.17 35.88 -38.15
CA GLY A 841 -30.44 36.14 -39.56
C GLY A 841 -29.37 37.03 -40.18
N GLU A 842 -29.31 37.10 -41.51
CA GLU A 842 -28.50 38.10 -42.20
C GLU A 842 -29.17 39.49 -42.10
N LEU A 843 -28.34 40.53 -41.89
CA LEU A 843 -28.77 41.94 -41.80
C LEU A 843 -29.36 42.49 -43.11
#